data_AF-A0A3T1ALQ9-F1
#
_entry.id   AF-A0A3T1ALQ9-F1
#
_cell.length_a   1.000
_cell.length_b   1.000
_cell.length_c   1.000
_cell.angle_alpha   90.00
_cell.angle_beta   90.00
_cell.angle_gamma   90.00
#
_symmetry.space_group_name_H-M   'P 1'
#
loop_
_entity.id
_entity.type
_entity.pdbx_description
1 polymer ?
#
loop_
_entity_poly.entity_id
_entity_poly.type
_entity_poly.pdbx_seq_one_letter_code
_entity_poly.pdbx_strand_id
1 'polypeptide(L)'
;MPLERWSTTQVEALAPDDASLRNARGVTGQISSSGRLGDIVWGVCRGYEVAVDLGGPAFTCSCPSRKVPCKHALGLLLRWAESDVSDMPPAPFVSAWQAARSRPPRSGPPDPIAAAKRAQERAARVAGGMAELRRWLDDQVSQGLAGFARSGRQASESMAARLVDAQAPGAAAMVRRLSGVAGVGPQWADRVLGELAMLRLLAGGHSRLDRLDPALAATIRSRIGFPTSADDVLAGPRVTDRWQILGRVEIDDGALTTRRTWLRGTGTGRFAMILAFAAPGQPLPADLLPGTEFRGDLCFYPGATALRALVADRHSAAEPFGAPAGAGSIRAALSRWSQLIATDPFLYAGPLLLSAARLGDGHVIDEDGMALPLAPGHREPWWLLAASGGHPATVAAEWSPAGLRPLAAWTDAFVPAAPPVPDPSAPREPELPPEILAAALVGTARRPWAGGVVAAGSLSITIGSAGSSDPPQTPIVEPTQPDPQTLERPHGGGESAARSSADGVGAAAELLEAAAVALVCRRAGVEPVAGRQAVQGAPEEVAAPLPVAASDRLARILRGGAPGGGHLEQELLGQWLHAAAARGGVVRPSLVPALLDAGRRNTGVRSAAARVAGARGAWLAGQRADWRWLLDEAGTPATLPPGGGDSAAWHTGEGDIAAWHTGGGSVRLGLLVALRRAAPDRARELLESTWERETSEDRARFLGTLGNGLSARDEPLLERALDDRRKEVRQAALELLRVLPGAALGKRMAARTAAAVRFDGRRLTVVPPEELDHDLRRDGVAAAPARGVGPGAWLLEEIVAGTPLDSWTGLDPAEWVRVGRAHDWATPLLHGWAKAAITQHAMNEQGPGQHWAAALLGSNAGLLRESVRWDLHLVLPPAHLARLAAEALRTGDPAAHRLLSLHPGPWPDPLAVAVLETVAARARTDRHTWQLGELCRTAALAMPPDYADLTGRLAAELDQSLDPSRVRPVADLARTLTFRHEMLQELQ
;
A
#
# COMPACT_ATOMS: atom_id res chain seq x y z
N MET A 1 -37.65 0.14 -8.85
CA MET A 1 -36.54 -0.25 -9.75
C MET A 1 -36.41 -1.78 -9.70
N PRO A 2 -36.05 -2.47 -10.79
CA PRO A 2 -35.66 -3.88 -10.68
C PRO A 2 -34.44 -3.98 -9.76
N LEU A 3 -34.47 -4.89 -8.79
CA LEU A 3 -33.31 -5.18 -7.94
C LEU A 3 -32.17 -5.67 -8.83
N GLU A 4 -31.00 -5.06 -8.68
CA GLU A 4 -29.79 -5.47 -9.37
C GLU A 4 -29.34 -6.83 -8.84
N ARG A 5 -29.08 -7.79 -9.73
CA ARG A 5 -28.63 -9.13 -9.34
C ARG A 5 -27.22 -9.06 -8.77
N TRP A 6 -26.94 -9.82 -7.72
CA TRP A 6 -25.57 -9.92 -7.21
C TRP A 6 -24.69 -10.65 -8.21
N SER A 7 -23.45 -10.22 -8.34
CA SER A 7 -22.42 -10.96 -9.06
C SER A 7 -22.01 -12.20 -8.29
N THR A 8 -21.57 -13.24 -8.99
CA THR A 8 -20.98 -14.44 -8.36
C THR A 8 -19.86 -14.06 -7.40
N THR A 9 -19.05 -13.05 -7.71
CA THR A 9 -18.01 -12.51 -6.84
C THR A 9 -18.55 -11.92 -5.53
N GLN A 10 -19.71 -11.26 -5.55
CA GLN A 10 -20.37 -10.80 -4.32
C GLN A 10 -20.85 -11.97 -3.44
N VAL A 11 -21.29 -13.07 -4.06
CA VAL A 11 -21.67 -14.30 -3.34
C VAL A 11 -20.45 -15.04 -2.77
N GLU A 12 -19.34 -15.06 -3.50
CA GLU A 12 -18.08 -15.65 -3.04
C GLU A 12 -17.51 -14.91 -1.82
N ALA A 13 -17.59 -13.58 -1.82
CA ALA A 13 -17.18 -12.74 -0.69
C ALA A 13 -18.00 -12.99 0.59
N LEU A 14 -19.19 -13.61 0.48
CA LEU A 14 -20.05 -13.97 1.62
C LEU A 14 -19.74 -15.36 2.20
N ALA A 15 -18.92 -16.17 1.54
CA ALA A 15 -18.62 -17.51 2.03
C ALA A 15 -17.77 -17.48 3.31
N PRO A 16 -18.16 -18.21 4.37
CA PRO A 16 -17.42 -18.20 5.63
C PRO A 16 -16.05 -18.90 5.54
N ASP A 17 -15.88 -19.79 4.55
CA ASP A 17 -14.61 -20.43 4.19
C ASP A 17 -14.71 -21.08 2.80
N ASP A 18 -13.55 -21.36 2.20
CA ASP A 18 -13.45 -22.01 0.89
C ASP A 18 -14.18 -23.36 0.83
N ALA A 19 -14.22 -24.11 1.94
CA ALA A 19 -14.92 -25.39 1.99
C ALA A 19 -16.44 -25.22 1.85
N SER A 20 -17.00 -24.16 2.43
CA SER A 20 -18.42 -23.84 2.37
C SER A 20 -18.80 -23.36 0.97
N LEU A 21 -17.94 -22.57 0.33
CA LEU A 21 -18.12 -22.14 -1.06
C LEU A 21 -18.06 -23.32 -2.05
N ARG A 22 -17.06 -24.21 -1.90
CA ARG A 22 -16.97 -25.44 -2.70
C ARG A 22 -18.22 -26.31 -2.54
N ASN A 23 -18.70 -26.47 -1.30
CA ASN A 23 -19.91 -27.22 -1.01
C ASN A 23 -21.19 -26.53 -1.52
N ALA A 24 -21.21 -25.19 -1.61
CA ALA A 24 -22.33 -24.42 -2.11
C ALA A 24 -22.54 -24.62 -3.62
N ARG A 25 -21.46 -24.59 -4.40
CA ARG A 25 -21.49 -24.88 -5.84
C ARG A 25 -22.11 -26.26 -6.10
N GLY A 26 -21.73 -27.27 -5.31
CA GLY A 26 -22.28 -28.63 -5.41
C GLY A 26 -23.77 -28.81 -5.04
N VAL A 27 -24.42 -27.79 -4.47
CA VAL A 27 -25.85 -27.83 -4.12
C VAL A 27 -26.73 -26.88 -4.95
N THR A 28 -26.13 -26.01 -5.76
CA THR A 28 -26.81 -25.01 -6.61
C THR A 28 -27.81 -25.68 -7.58
N GLY A 29 -27.40 -26.79 -8.21
CA GLY A 29 -28.26 -27.59 -9.11
C GLY A 29 -29.31 -28.47 -8.40
N GLN A 30 -29.39 -28.46 -7.07
CA GLN A 30 -30.33 -29.28 -6.28
C GLN A 30 -31.42 -28.44 -5.61
N ILE A 31 -31.59 -27.21 -6.08
CA ILE A 31 -32.72 -26.34 -5.72
C ILE A 31 -33.91 -26.75 -6.58
N SER A 32 -34.90 -27.39 -5.96
CA SER A 32 -36.08 -27.96 -6.63
C SER A 32 -37.19 -26.93 -6.87
N SER A 33 -37.25 -25.88 -6.06
CA SER A 33 -38.15 -24.74 -6.21
C SER A 33 -37.44 -23.48 -5.75
N SER A 34 -37.73 -22.35 -6.37
CA SER A 34 -37.16 -21.05 -6.02
C SER A 34 -38.10 -19.94 -6.46
N GLY A 35 -38.00 -18.78 -5.82
CA GLY A 35 -38.68 -17.57 -6.26
C GLY A 35 -38.32 -16.35 -5.43
N ARG A 36 -39.13 -15.30 -5.56
CA ARG A 36 -38.85 -14.00 -4.94
C ARG A 36 -40.06 -13.46 -4.17
N LEU A 37 -39.78 -12.70 -3.12
CA LEU A 37 -40.75 -11.94 -2.34
C LEU A 37 -40.14 -10.59 -1.93
N GLY A 38 -40.37 -9.54 -2.72
CA GLY A 38 -39.69 -8.24 -2.54
C GLY A 38 -38.18 -8.37 -2.76
N ASP A 39 -37.40 -8.00 -1.74
CA ASP A 39 -35.92 -8.11 -1.72
C ASP A 39 -35.44 -9.49 -1.22
N ILE A 40 -36.34 -10.45 -1.00
CA ILE A 40 -36.00 -11.80 -0.53
C ILE A 40 -36.00 -12.79 -1.69
N VAL A 41 -34.90 -13.52 -1.85
CA VAL A 41 -34.78 -14.69 -2.72
C VAL A 41 -34.92 -15.95 -1.88
N TRP A 42 -35.69 -16.92 -2.34
CA TRP A 42 -35.93 -18.17 -1.62
C TRP A 42 -35.83 -19.40 -2.50
N GLY A 43 -35.63 -20.56 -1.88
CA GLY A 43 -35.73 -21.86 -2.55
C GLY A 43 -35.78 -23.05 -1.60
N VAL A 44 -35.94 -24.23 -2.18
CA VAL A 44 -35.87 -25.53 -1.48
C VAL A 44 -34.71 -26.33 -2.04
N CYS A 45 -33.65 -26.50 -1.24
CA CYS A 45 -32.41 -27.16 -1.64
C CYS A 45 -32.26 -28.50 -0.92
N ARG A 46 -32.31 -29.63 -1.64
CA ARG A 46 -32.31 -30.99 -1.03
C ARG A 46 -33.36 -31.16 0.08
N GLY A 47 -34.53 -30.56 -0.08
CA GLY A 47 -35.60 -30.56 0.94
C GLY A 47 -35.43 -29.56 2.08
N TYR A 48 -34.34 -28.77 2.10
CA TYR A 48 -34.16 -27.68 3.06
C TYR A 48 -34.73 -26.37 2.50
N GLU A 49 -35.61 -25.74 3.26
CA GLU A 49 -36.13 -24.41 3.01
C GLU A 49 -35.03 -23.39 3.27
N VAL A 50 -34.77 -22.51 2.31
CA VAL A 50 -33.70 -21.52 2.36
C VAL A 50 -34.19 -20.18 1.82
N ALA A 51 -33.86 -19.09 2.50
CA ALA A 51 -34.15 -17.74 2.04
C ALA A 51 -33.03 -16.75 2.40
N VAL A 52 -32.85 -15.75 1.54
CA VAL A 52 -31.81 -14.74 1.61
C VAL A 52 -32.38 -13.37 1.29
N ASP A 53 -32.04 -12.38 2.10
CA ASP A 53 -32.45 -10.99 1.91
C ASP A 53 -31.33 -10.17 1.26
N LEU A 54 -31.68 -9.47 0.19
CA LEU A 54 -30.78 -8.73 -0.67
C LEU A 54 -30.53 -7.28 -0.21
N GLY A 55 -31.37 -6.73 0.68
CA GLY A 55 -31.21 -5.36 1.23
C GLY A 55 -30.14 -5.25 2.33
N GLY A 56 -29.71 -6.39 2.86
CA GLY A 56 -28.61 -6.55 3.82
C GLY A 56 -28.48 -8.03 4.18
N PRO A 57 -27.43 -8.75 3.74
CA PRO A 57 -27.40 -10.21 3.69
C PRO A 57 -27.77 -10.86 5.02
N ALA A 58 -29.00 -11.32 5.12
CA ALA A 58 -29.51 -12.13 6.22
C ALA A 58 -30.05 -13.44 5.64
N PHE A 59 -29.72 -14.54 6.32
CA PHE A 59 -29.88 -15.89 5.78
C PHE A 59 -30.73 -16.73 6.72
N THR A 60 -31.64 -17.54 6.17
CA THR A 60 -32.27 -18.65 6.90
C THR A 60 -32.17 -19.91 6.07
N CYS A 61 -31.90 -21.03 6.73
CA CYS A 61 -31.93 -22.35 6.10
C CYS A 61 -32.28 -23.41 7.15
N SER A 62 -33.19 -24.34 6.83
CA SER A 62 -33.59 -25.42 7.75
C SER A 62 -32.56 -26.55 7.92
N CYS A 63 -31.34 -26.39 7.39
CA CYS A 63 -30.28 -27.39 7.51
C CYS A 63 -29.54 -27.34 8.86
N PRO A 64 -28.96 -28.45 9.35
CA PRO A 64 -28.29 -28.52 10.66
C PRO A 64 -26.90 -27.83 10.71
N SER A 65 -26.52 -27.05 9.69
CA SER A 65 -25.20 -26.41 9.63
C SER A 65 -25.11 -25.22 10.57
N ARG A 66 -24.02 -25.12 11.33
CA ARG A 66 -23.72 -23.95 12.19
C ARG A 66 -23.00 -22.81 11.44
N LYS A 67 -22.72 -22.96 10.14
CA LYS A 67 -22.07 -21.94 9.31
C LYS A 67 -23.13 -21.04 8.68
N VAL A 68 -22.94 -19.73 8.79
CA VAL A 68 -23.87 -18.71 8.26
C VAL A 68 -23.07 -17.72 7.42
N PRO A 69 -23.38 -17.54 6.12
CA PRO A 69 -24.32 -18.35 5.33
C PRO A 69 -23.87 -19.80 5.14
N CYS A 70 -24.84 -20.73 5.18
CA CYS A 70 -24.57 -22.15 4.95
C CYS A 70 -24.42 -22.44 3.45
N LYS A 71 -23.95 -23.66 3.11
CA LYS A 71 -23.80 -24.06 1.70
C LYS A 71 -25.09 -23.93 0.87
N HIS A 72 -26.27 -24.10 1.47
CA HIS A 72 -27.55 -23.99 0.76
C HIS A 72 -27.94 -22.53 0.51
N ALA A 73 -27.64 -21.62 1.44
CA ALA A 73 -27.87 -20.18 1.26
C ALA A 73 -26.93 -19.59 0.21
N LEU A 74 -25.65 -19.98 0.27
CA LEU A 74 -24.68 -19.66 -0.78
C LEU A 74 -25.08 -20.27 -2.11
N GLY A 75 -25.53 -21.53 -2.15
CA GLY A 75 -26.01 -22.17 -3.37
C GLY A 75 -27.24 -21.50 -3.98
N LEU A 76 -28.15 -20.97 -3.16
CA LEU A 76 -29.30 -20.20 -3.63
C LEU A 76 -28.87 -18.85 -4.23
N LEU A 77 -27.93 -18.15 -3.59
CA LEU A 77 -27.38 -16.90 -4.10
C LEU A 77 -26.56 -17.09 -5.37
N LEU A 78 -25.75 -18.15 -5.45
CA LEU A 78 -25.03 -18.51 -6.68
C LEU A 78 -26.02 -18.77 -7.82
N ARG A 79 -27.10 -19.52 -7.55
CA ARG A 79 -28.16 -19.75 -8.54
C ARG A 79 -28.79 -18.45 -9.01
N TRP A 80 -29.07 -17.51 -8.11
CA TRP A 80 -29.67 -16.21 -8.42
C TRP A 80 -28.72 -15.24 -9.15
N ALA A 81 -27.41 -15.32 -8.85
CA ALA A 81 -26.37 -14.59 -9.54
C ALA A 81 -26.16 -15.09 -10.98
N GLU A 82 -26.23 -16.41 -11.19
CA GLU A 82 -26.00 -17.07 -12.47
C GLU A 82 -27.25 -17.12 -13.37
N SER A 83 -28.44 -17.18 -12.79
CA SER A 83 -29.73 -17.33 -13.49
C SER A 83 -30.88 -16.73 -12.68
N ASP A 84 -32.00 -16.36 -13.30
CA ASP A 84 -33.13 -15.89 -12.50
C ASP A 84 -33.70 -17.03 -11.64
N VAL A 85 -34.23 -16.69 -10.47
CA VAL A 85 -35.06 -17.63 -9.72
C VAL A 85 -36.43 -17.70 -10.38
N SER A 86 -37.02 -18.89 -10.46
CA SER A 86 -38.35 -19.06 -11.05
C SER A 86 -39.38 -18.14 -10.40
N ASP A 87 -40.31 -17.56 -11.16
CA ASP A 87 -41.33 -16.63 -10.62
C ASP A 87 -42.49 -17.38 -9.93
N MET A 88 -42.13 -18.30 -9.04
CA MET A 88 -43.07 -19.10 -8.26
C MET A 88 -43.72 -18.22 -7.18
N PRO A 89 -45.01 -18.44 -6.86
CA PRO A 89 -45.64 -17.76 -5.75
C PRO A 89 -44.87 -18.03 -4.45
N PRO A 90 -44.75 -17.03 -3.54
CA PRO A 90 -43.92 -17.13 -2.35
C PRO A 90 -44.35 -18.31 -1.48
N ALA A 91 -43.40 -19.20 -1.17
CA ALA A 91 -43.66 -20.33 -0.29
C ALA A 91 -44.02 -19.87 1.14
N PRO A 92 -44.88 -20.61 1.88
CA PRO A 92 -45.33 -20.20 3.21
C PRO A 92 -44.21 -19.87 4.21
N PHE A 93 -43.08 -20.59 4.16
CA PHE A 93 -41.94 -20.33 5.05
C PHE A 93 -41.28 -18.97 4.80
N VAL A 94 -41.33 -18.47 3.56
CA VAL A 94 -40.72 -17.21 3.14
C VAL A 94 -41.58 -16.05 3.63
N SER A 95 -42.89 -16.14 3.45
CA SER A 95 -43.85 -15.18 3.98
C SER A 95 -43.81 -15.17 5.52
N ALA A 96 -43.69 -16.34 6.16
CA ALA A 96 -43.51 -16.45 7.61
C ALA A 96 -42.18 -15.85 8.08
N TRP A 97 -41.09 -16.06 7.33
CA TRP A 97 -39.77 -15.50 7.65
C TRP A 97 -39.73 -13.98 7.45
N GLN A 98 -40.30 -13.47 6.35
CA GLN A 98 -40.46 -12.03 6.12
C GLN A 98 -41.31 -11.39 7.21
N ALA A 99 -42.44 -12.01 7.59
CA ALA A 99 -43.28 -11.55 8.69
C ALA A 99 -42.58 -11.62 10.06
N ALA A 100 -41.76 -12.65 10.30
CA ALA A 100 -40.98 -12.78 11.54
C ALA A 100 -39.86 -11.73 11.65
N ARG A 101 -39.28 -11.31 10.52
CA ARG A 101 -38.27 -10.24 10.46
C ARG A 101 -38.87 -8.84 10.44
N SER A 102 -40.08 -8.69 9.89
CA SER A 102 -40.87 -7.46 9.99
C SER A 102 -41.52 -7.30 11.36
N ARG A 103 -41.53 -8.37 12.18
CA ARG A 103 -41.85 -8.27 13.60
C ARG A 103 -40.62 -7.77 14.33
N PRO A 104 -40.73 -6.71 15.15
CA PRO A 104 -39.69 -6.41 16.13
C PRO A 104 -39.41 -7.66 16.96
N PRO A 105 -38.15 -7.90 17.38
CA PRO A 105 -37.81 -9.09 18.16
C PRO A 105 -38.77 -9.20 19.35
N ARG A 106 -39.55 -10.28 19.38
CA ARG A 106 -40.33 -10.64 20.57
C ARG A 106 -39.39 -11.24 21.60
N SER A 107 -38.59 -10.42 22.25
CA SER A 107 -38.67 -10.46 23.71
C SER A 107 -39.98 -9.77 24.04
N GLY A 108 -40.97 -10.50 24.60
CA GLY A 108 -41.99 -9.78 25.36
C GLY A 108 -41.27 -8.83 26.32
N PRO A 109 -41.79 -7.63 26.59
CA PRO A 109 -41.16 -6.70 27.52
C PRO A 109 -40.75 -7.53 28.74
N PRO A 110 -39.45 -7.56 29.10
CA PRO A 110 -39.03 -8.34 30.24
C PRO A 110 -39.92 -7.91 31.40
N ASP A 111 -40.42 -8.86 32.19
CA ASP A 111 -41.24 -8.54 33.36
C ASP A 111 -40.62 -7.32 34.05
N PRO A 112 -41.32 -6.16 34.08
CA PRO A 112 -40.74 -4.90 34.52
C PRO A 112 -40.14 -5.01 35.92
N ILE A 113 -40.72 -5.88 36.77
CA ILE A 113 -40.25 -6.16 38.12
C ILE A 113 -38.94 -6.95 38.07
N ALA A 114 -38.87 -8.03 37.28
CA ALA A 114 -37.63 -8.79 37.09
C ALA A 114 -36.52 -8.00 36.38
N ALA A 115 -36.87 -7.05 35.49
CA ALA A 115 -35.92 -6.13 34.87
C ALA A 115 -35.35 -5.14 35.88
N ALA A 116 -36.22 -4.52 36.68
CA ALA A 116 -35.83 -3.61 37.76
C ALA A 116 -34.95 -4.31 38.80
N LYS A 117 -35.31 -5.53 39.22
CA LYS A 117 -34.50 -6.34 40.15
C LYS A 117 -33.12 -6.65 39.58
N ARG A 118 -33.03 -7.09 38.31
CA ARG A 118 -31.73 -7.33 37.63
C ARG A 118 -30.90 -6.05 37.50
N ALA A 119 -31.53 -4.91 37.25
CA ALA A 119 -30.85 -3.62 37.19
C ALA A 119 -30.30 -3.21 38.57
N GLN A 120 -31.07 -3.43 39.65
CA GLN A 120 -30.64 -3.16 41.02
C GLN A 120 -29.49 -4.09 41.47
N GLU A 121 -29.60 -5.40 41.20
CA GLU A 121 -28.52 -6.36 41.48
C GLU A 121 -27.23 -6.01 40.71
N ARG A 122 -27.35 -5.60 39.44
CA ARG A 122 -26.22 -5.09 38.66
C ARG A 122 -25.62 -3.85 39.32
N ALA A 123 -26.45 -2.88 39.69
CA ALA A 123 -25.98 -1.65 40.33
C ALA A 123 -25.20 -1.95 41.63
N ALA A 124 -25.68 -2.92 42.43
CA ALA A 124 -24.98 -3.36 43.64
C ALA A 124 -23.63 -4.04 43.34
N ARG A 125 -23.56 -4.95 42.36
CA ARG A 125 -22.30 -5.59 41.92
C ARG A 125 -21.29 -4.57 41.41
N VAL A 126 -21.75 -3.65 40.56
CA VAL A 126 -20.91 -2.57 40.02
C VAL A 126 -20.40 -1.68 41.15
N ALA A 127 -21.26 -1.29 42.10
CA ALA A 127 -20.85 -0.48 43.24
C ALA A 127 -19.75 -1.16 44.08
N GLY A 128 -19.88 -2.47 44.33
CA GLY A 128 -18.83 -3.26 44.99
C GLY A 128 -17.51 -3.25 44.21
N GLY A 129 -17.56 -3.53 42.90
CA GLY A 129 -16.39 -3.53 42.03
C GLY A 129 -15.71 -2.16 41.93
N MET A 130 -16.46 -1.07 41.81
CA MET A 130 -15.92 0.29 41.76
C MET A 130 -15.28 0.71 43.10
N ALA A 131 -15.81 0.24 44.23
CA ALA A 131 -15.20 0.47 45.55
C ALA A 131 -13.90 -0.32 45.74
N GLU A 132 -13.81 -1.54 45.20
CA GLU A 132 -12.57 -2.30 45.14
C GLU A 132 -11.54 -1.64 44.23
N LEU A 133 -11.95 -1.19 43.04
CA LEU A 133 -11.10 -0.44 42.12
C LEU A 133 -10.49 0.79 42.79
N ARG A 134 -11.27 1.58 43.54
CA ARG A 134 -10.75 2.76 44.24
C ARG A 134 -9.61 2.40 45.21
N ARG A 135 -9.80 1.37 46.04
CA ARG A 135 -8.75 0.90 46.97
C ARG A 135 -7.51 0.44 46.21
N TRP A 136 -7.71 -0.30 45.12
CA TRP A 136 -6.60 -0.76 44.28
C TRP A 136 -5.82 0.38 43.63
N LEU A 137 -6.49 1.44 43.16
CA LEU A 137 -5.86 2.65 42.62
C LEU A 137 -4.99 3.35 43.69
N ASP A 138 -5.55 3.52 44.89
CA ASP A 138 -4.85 4.15 46.01
C ASP A 138 -3.60 3.32 46.39
N ASP A 139 -3.71 1.97 46.40
CA ASP A 139 -2.59 1.06 46.63
C ASP A 139 -1.49 1.20 45.57
N GLN A 140 -1.85 1.32 44.27
CA GLN A 140 -0.84 1.43 43.20
C GLN A 140 -0.01 2.71 43.34
N VAL A 141 -0.65 3.83 43.66
CA VAL A 141 0.04 5.12 43.82
C VAL A 141 0.78 5.20 45.15
N SER A 142 0.25 4.61 46.22
CA SER A 142 0.92 4.54 47.52
C SER A 142 2.22 3.73 47.45
N GLN A 143 2.19 2.57 46.78
CA GLN A 143 3.37 1.70 46.61
C GLN A 143 4.38 2.23 45.59
N GLY A 144 3.94 3.05 44.63
CA GLY A 144 4.78 3.72 43.63
C GLY A 144 4.85 3.00 42.28
N LEU A 145 4.79 3.79 41.20
CA LEU A 145 4.70 3.28 39.83
C LEU A 145 6.00 2.65 39.31
N ALA A 146 7.16 2.90 39.92
CA ALA A 146 8.42 2.30 39.49
C ALA A 146 8.37 0.75 39.49
N GLY A 147 7.70 0.15 40.47
CA GLY A 147 7.46 -1.30 40.52
C GLY A 147 6.41 -1.77 39.51
N PHE A 148 5.44 -0.91 39.20
CA PHE A 148 4.34 -1.17 38.27
C PHE A 148 4.81 -1.44 36.84
N ALA A 149 5.99 -0.92 36.44
CA ALA A 149 6.61 -1.26 35.15
C ALA A 149 6.77 -2.78 34.94
N ARG A 150 7.00 -3.55 36.02
CA ARG A 150 7.21 -5.01 35.97
C ARG A 150 5.96 -5.80 36.32
N SER A 151 5.26 -5.43 37.39
CA SER A 151 4.10 -6.17 37.91
C SER A 151 2.75 -5.68 37.36
N GLY A 152 2.71 -4.51 36.74
CA GLY A 152 1.48 -3.80 36.37
C GLY A 152 0.60 -4.57 35.40
N ARG A 153 1.17 -5.37 34.49
CA ARG A 153 0.41 -6.19 33.55
C ARG A 153 -0.46 -7.23 34.27
N GLN A 154 0.13 -8.00 35.17
CA GLN A 154 -0.59 -9.04 35.93
C GLN A 154 -1.58 -8.42 36.91
N ALA A 155 -1.17 -7.35 37.60
CA ALA A 155 -2.03 -6.62 38.53
C ALA A 155 -3.27 -6.03 37.82
N SER A 156 -3.08 -5.44 36.65
CA SER A 156 -4.17 -4.86 35.84
C SER A 156 -5.11 -5.93 35.32
N GLU A 157 -4.61 -7.06 34.82
CA GLU A 157 -5.50 -8.14 34.34
C GLU A 157 -6.31 -8.75 35.49
N SER A 158 -5.70 -8.92 36.65
CA SER A 158 -6.39 -9.43 37.84
C SER A 158 -7.53 -8.51 38.28
N MET A 159 -7.29 -7.19 38.30
CA MET A 159 -8.33 -6.21 38.63
C MET A 159 -9.40 -6.11 37.54
N ALA A 160 -9.00 -6.15 36.26
CA ALA A 160 -9.94 -6.14 35.14
C ALA A 160 -10.89 -7.36 35.16
N ALA A 161 -10.40 -8.56 35.49
CA ALA A 161 -11.24 -9.75 35.64
C ALA A 161 -12.30 -9.56 36.73
N ARG A 162 -11.91 -9.03 37.90
CA ARG A 162 -12.85 -8.72 38.99
C ARG A 162 -13.89 -7.68 38.60
N LEU A 163 -13.51 -6.68 37.81
CA LEU A 163 -14.45 -5.69 37.27
C LEU A 163 -15.43 -6.28 36.26
N VAL A 164 -15.01 -7.25 35.45
CA VAL A 164 -15.91 -8.01 34.57
C VAL A 164 -16.92 -8.79 35.40
N ASP A 165 -16.48 -9.50 36.44
CA ASP A 165 -17.36 -10.23 37.36
C ASP A 165 -18.33 -9.29 38.10
N ALA A 166 -17.88 -8.08 38.43
CA ALA A 166 -18.68 -7.01 39.00
C ALA A 166 -19.65 -6.34 37.99
N GLN A 167 -19.67 -6.77 36.72
CA GLN A 167 -20.47 -6.20 35.63
C GLN A 167 -20.12 -4.75 35.26
N ALA A 168 -18.84 -4.37 35.38
CA ALA A 168 -18.27 -3.09 34.98
C ALA A 168 -17.28 -3.24 33.79
N PRO A 169 -17.72 -3.75 32.62
CA PRO A 169 -16.81 -4.10 31.52
C PRO A 169 -16.11 -2.89 30.90
N GLY A 170 -16.72 -1.70 30.95
CA GLY A 170 -16.09 -0.46 30.48
C GLY A 170 -14.91 -0.06 31.37
N ALA A 171 -15.10 -0.11 32.70
CA ALA A 171 -14.01 0.11 33.66
C ALA A 171 -12.91 -0.96 33.52
N ALA A 172 -13.28 -2.23 33.32
CA ALA A 172 -12.33 -3.31 33.06
C ALA A 172 -11.48 -3.06 31.82
N ALA A 173 -12.11 -2.61 30.71
CA ALA A 173 -11.38 -2.24 29.49
C ALA A 173 -10.42 -1.07 29.71
N MET A 174 -10.80 -0.07 30.54
CA MET A 174 -9.90 1.02 30.93
C MET A 174 -8.69 0.51 31.72
N VAL A 175 -8.89 -0.38 32.69
CA VAL A 175 -7.80 -1.01 33.46
C VAL A 175 -6.87 -1.82 32.55
N ARG A 176 -7.39 -2.57 31.58
CA ARG A 176 -6.57 -3.35 30.63
C ARG A 176 -5.64 -2.49 29.78
N ARG A 177 -5.99 -1.22 29.50
CA ARG A 177 -5.08 -0.32 28.76
C ARG A 177 -3.77 -0.06 29.50
N LEU A 178 -3.78 -0.12 30.84
CA LEU A 178 -2.56 0.03 31.65
C LEU A 178 -1.51 -1.02 31.30
N SER A 179 -1.93 -2.26 31.02
CA SER A 179 -1.05 -3.37 30.64
C SER A 179 -0.28 -3.15 29.34
N GLY A 180 -0.87 -2.39 28.40
CA GLY A 180 -0.25 -2.06 27.11
C GLY A 180 0.77 -0.93 27.19
N VAL A 181 0.78 -0.18 28.30
CA VAL A 181 1.61 1.01 28.49
C VAL A 181 2.70 0.78 29.54
N ALA A 182 2.42 -0.01 30.59
CA ALA A 182 3.34 -0.22 31.71
C ALA A 182 4.73 -0.69 31.24
N GLY A 183 5.75 0.15 31.48
CA GLY A 183 7.14 -0.13 31.10
C GLY A 183 7.45 -0.08 29.60
N VAL A 184 6.51 0.35 28.74
CA VAL A 184 6.66 0.32 27.28
C VAL A 184 6.77 1.72 26.71
N GLY A 185 7.92 2.05 26.10
CA GLY A 185 8.13 3.30 25.36
C GLY A 185 8.34 4.55 26.23
N PRO A 186 8.54 5.72 25.60
CA PRO A 186 8.77 6.97 26.33
C PRO A 186 7.55 7.38 27.16
N GLN A 187 7.80 8.10 28.25
CA GLN A 187 6.78 8.65 29.16
C GLN A 187 5.70 7.62 29.57
N TRP A 188 6.08 6.35 29.75
CA TRP A 188 5.12 5.30 30.13
C TRP A 188 4.48 5.58 31.49
N ALA A 189 5.24 6.13 32.44
CA ALA A 189 4.75 6.42 33.80
C ALA A 189 3.70 7.54 33.80
N ASP A 190 3.91 8.57 32.99
CA ASP A 190 2.96 9.66 32.75
C ASP A 190 1.63 9.11 32.20
N ARG A 191 1.70 8.26 31.17
CA ARG A 191 0.52 7.62 30.58
C ARG A 191 -0.21 6.69 31.56
N VAL A 192 0.52 5.87 32.33
CA VAL A 192 -0.07 5.02 33.37
C VAL A 192 -0.77 5.86 34.42
N LEU A 193 -0.10 6.90 34.95
CA LEU A 193 -0.69 7.78 35.96
C LEU A 193 -1.92 8.52 35.43
N GLY A 194 -1.90 8.99 34.19
CA GLY A 194 -3.05 9.62 33.56
C GLY A 194 -4.26 8.70 33.46
N GLU A 195 -4.08 7.43 33.06
CA GLU A 195 -5.16 6.45 33.02
C GLU A 195 -5.68 6.10 34.43
N LEU A 196 -4.79 5.96 35.43
CA LEU A 196 -5.17 5.77 36.83
C LEU A 196 -5.99 6.96 37.37
N ALA A 197 -5.60 8.19 37.02
CA ALA A 197 -6.30 9.41 37.40
C ALA A 197 -7.71 9.46 36.79
N MET A 198 -7.86 9.09 35.52
CA MET A 198 -9.18 8.99 34.87
C MET A 198 -10.05 7.90 35.49
N LEU A 199 -9.46 6.75 35.87
CA LEU A 199 -10.17 5.71 36.64
C LEU A 199 -10.61 6.21 38.02
N ARG A 200 -9.79 7.02 38.70
CA ARG A 200 -10.14 7.65 39.98
C ARG A 200 -11.31 8.62 39.82
N LEU A 201 -11.29 9.44 38.78
CA LEU A 201 -12.39 10.35 38.44
C LEU A 201 -13.68 9.58 38.15
N LEU A 202 -13.59 8.46 37.41
CA LEU A 202 -14.74 7.60 37.12
C LEU A 202 -15.33 6.96 38.38
N ALA A 203 -14.49 6.42 39.26
CA ALA A 203 -14.91 5.85 40.53
C ALA A 203 -15.51 6.90 41.47
N GLY A 204 -14.94 8.11 41.50
CA GLY A 204 -15.49 9.25 42.23
C GLY A 204 -16.86 9.66 41.71
N GLY A 205 -17.01 9.80 40.40
CA GLY A 205 -18.29 10.09 39.74
C GLY A 205 -19.34 9.02 40.02
N HIS A 206 -18.96 7.73 39.96
CA HIS A 206 -19.86 6.63 40.28
C HIS A 206 -20.42 6.73 41.71
N SER A 207 -19.58 7.06 42.69
CA SER A 207 -20.01 7.19 44.10
C SER A 207 -20.99 8.34 44.35
N ARG A 208 -21.18 9.23 43.37
CA ARG A 208 -21.98 10.45 43.46
C ARG A 208 -23.08 10.52 42.41
N LEU A 209 -23.41 9.41 41.72
CA LEU A 209 -24.35 9.39 40.59
C LEU A 209 -25.66 10.13 40.86
N ASP A 210 -26.21 10.02 42.07
CA ASP A 210 -27.50 10.65 42.44
C ASP A 210 -27.42 12.16 42.65
N ARG A 211 -26.20 12.73 42.71
CA ARG A 211 -25.93 14.17 42.89
C ARG A 211 -25.45 14.84 41.60
N LEU A 212 -25.22 14.08 40.54
CA LEU A 212 -24.73 14.60 39.26
C LEU A 212 -25.91 14.98 38.37
N ASP A 213 -25.65 15.91 37.45
CA ASP A 213 -26.55 16.18 36.33
C ASP A 213 -26.92 14.87 35.61
N PRO A 214 -28.19 14.64 35.22
CA PRO A 214 -28.62 13.38 34.59
C PRO A 214 -27.80 12.99 33.35
N ALA A 215 -27.35 13.95 32.54
CA ALA A 215 -26.55 13.68 31.35
C ALA A 215 -25.12 13.28 31.70
N LEU A 216 -24.52 13.89 32.73
CA LEU A 216 -23.22 13.46 33.26
C LEU A 216 -23.31 12.09 33.96
N ALA A 217 -24.38 11.82 34.70
CA ALA A 217 -24.63 10.51 35.30
C ALA A 217 -24.78 9.42 34.22
N ALA A 218 -25.47 9.71 33.11
CA ALA A 218 -25.55 8.81 31.96
C ALA A 218 -24.17 8.57 31.32
N THR A 219 -23.34 9.61 31.23
CA THR A 219 -21.95 9.50 30.74
C THR A 219 -21.14 8.54 31.61
N ILE A 220 -21.16 8.71 32.93
CA ILE A 220 -20.45 7.81 33.86
C ILE A 220 -20.95 6.38 33.75
N ARG A 221 -22.28 6.17 33.69
CA ARG A 221 -22.85 4.82 33.47
C ARG A 221 -22.34 4.20 32.17
N SER A 222 -22.33 4.96 31.08
CA SER A 222 -21.80 4.51 29.79
C SER A 222 -20.32 4.12 29.88
N ARG A 223 -19.47 4.94 30.51
CA ARG A 223 -18.02 4.68 30.68
C ARG A 223 -17.74 3.45 31.55
N ILE A 224 -18.58 3.18 32.55
CA ILE A 224 -18.48 1.96 33.38
C ILE A 224 -18.90 0.71 32.60
N GLY A 225 -19.78 0.86 31.62
CA GLY A 225 -20.27 -0.23 30.77
C GLY A 225 -21.69 -0.68 31.11
N PHE A 226 -22.53 0.20 31.68
CA PHE A 226 -23.96 -0.08 31.75
C PHE A 226 -24.54 -0.14 30.32
N PRO A 227 -25.32 -1.18 29.99
CA PRO A 227 -25.87 -1.34 28.65
C PRO A 227 -26.96 -0.29 28.39
N THR A 228 -26.93 0.30 27.21
CA THR A 228 -28.06 1.04 26.62
C THR A 228 -28.42 0.31 25.34
N SER A 229 -29.65 -0.20 25.25
CA SER A 229 -30.07 -0.97 24.08
C SER A 229 -30.26 -0.05 22.87
N ALA A 230 -30.09 -0.59 21.66
CA ALA A 230 -30.35 0.17 20.44
C ALA A 230 -31.83 0.61 20.37
N ASP A 231 -32.75 -0.24 20.82
CA ASP A 231 -34.19 0.04 20.86
C ASP A 231 -34.50 1.25 21.77
N ASP A 232 -33.89 1.32 22.96
CA ASP A 232 -34.08 2.46 23.87
C ASP A 232 -33.57 3.78 23.25
N VAL A 233 -32.46 3.72 22.50
CA VAL A 233 -31.92 4.88 21.80
C VAL A 233 -32.85 5.29 20.66
N LEU A 234 -33.31 4.33 19.85
CA LEU A 234 -34.22 4.58 18.72
C LEU A 234 -35.60 5.08 19.16
N ALA A 235 -36.04 4.73 20.36
CA ALA A 235 -37.24 5.27 21.00
C ALA A 235 -37.06 6.69 21.57
N GLY A 236 -35.82 7.18 21.65
CA GLY A 236 -35.50 8.52 22.14
C GLY A 236 -35.79 9.65 21.13
N PRO A 237 -35.46 10.90 21.50
CA PRO A 237 -35.66 12.06 20.64
C PRO A 237 -34.89 11.96 19.32
N ARG A 238 -35.58 12.23 18.22
CA ARG A 238 -35.03 12.22 16.86
C ARG A 238 -34.53 13.59 16.47
N VAL A 239 -33.35 13.64 15.86
CA VAL A 239 -32.80 14.83 15.23
C VAL A 239 -32.80 14.62 13.72
N THR A 240 -33.77 15.25 13.06
CA THR A 240 -33.84 15.30 11.60
C THR A 240 -32.86 16.35 11.08
N ASP A 241 -31.95 15.94 10.20
CA ASP A 241 -31.04 16.87 9.52
C ASP A 241 -30.63 16.30 8.15
N ARG A 242 -29.86 17.09 7.39
CA ARG A 242 -29.04 16.62 6.28
C ARG A 242 -27.62 16.40 6.82
N TRP A 243 -27.24 15.14 6.90
CA TRP A 243 -26.02 14.66 7.54
C TRP A 243 -24.91 14.46 6.51
N GLN A 244 -23.86 15.28 6.60
CA GLN A 244 -22.63 15.16 5.82
C GLN A 244 -21.69 14.14 6.47
N ILE A 245 -21.30 13.10 5.73
CA ILE A 245 -20.39 12.05 6.21
C ILE A 245 -18.96 12.53 5.97
N LEU A 246 -18.29 12.95 7.04
CA LEU A 246 -17.03 13.67 6.96
C LEU A 246 -15.81 12.76 6.79
N GLY A 247 -15.84 11.58 7.42
CA GLY A 247 -14.68 10.71 7.45
C GLY A 247 -14.85 9.54 8.41
N ARG A 248 -13.91 8.60 8.35
CA ARG A 248 -13.94 7.40 9.18
C ARG A 248 -12.56 7.01 9.68
N VAL A 249 -12.54 6.39 10.85
CA VAL A 249 -11.36 5.73 11.41
C VAL A 249 -11.71 4.28 11.71
N GLU A 250 -10.85 3.38 11.25
CA GLU A 250 -10.91 1.95 11.55
C GLU A 250 -9.77 1.62 12.52
N ILE A 251 -10.09 0.85 13.54
CA ILE A 251 -9.18 0.38 14.60
C ILE A 251 -9.37 -1.12 14.68
N ASP A 252 -8.30 -1.86 14.45
CA ASP A 252 -8.26 -3.32 14.64
C ASP A 252 -7.47 -3.65 15.90
N ASP A 253 -8.11 -4.30 16.86
CA ASP A 253 -7.47 -4.77 18.10
C ASP A 253 -7.15 -6.28 18.08
N GLY A 254 -7.31 -6.93 16.91
CA GLY A 254 -7.11 -8.35 16.68
C GLY A 254 -8.30 -9.24 17.07
N ALA A 255 -9.15 -8.78 18.01
CA ALA A 255 -10.38 -9.47 18.39
C ALA A 255 -11.63 -8.86 17.74
N LEU A 256 -11.57 -7.59 17.39
CA LEU A 256 -12.66 -6.82 16.81
C LEU A 256 -12.10 -5.65 15.97
N THR A 257 -12.62 -5.49 14.77
CA THR A 257 -12.43 -4.25 14.02
C THR A 257 -13.57 -3.29 14.37
N THR A 258 -13.22 -2.14 14.93
CA THR A 258 -14.16 -1.05 15.21
C THR A 258 -13.98 0.05 14.18
N ARG A 259 -15.08 0.49 13.58
CA ARG A 259 -15.10 1.67 12.74
C ARG A 259 -15.93 2.76 13.37
N ARG A 260 -15.37 3.95 13.38
CA ARG A 260 -16.02 5.19 13.79
C ARG A 260 -16.20 6.07 12.57
N THR A 261 -17.43 6.43 12.28
CA THR A 261 -17.78 7.35 11.19
C THR A 261 -18.28 8.65 11.79
N TRP A 262 -17.68 9.76 11.38
CA TRP A 262 -18.04 11.11 11.82
C TRP A 262 -18.96 11.78 10.82
N LEU A 263 -20.03 12.39 11.32
CA LEU A 263 -21.01 13.13 10.52
C LEU A 263 -21.24 14.52 11.12
N ARG A 264 -21.72 15.45 10.29
CA ARG A 264 -22.17 16.77 10.72
C ARG A 264 -23.50 17.13 10.08
N GLY A 265 -24.46 17.56 10.89
CA GLY A 265 -25.74 18.10 10.44
C GLY A 265 -25.55 19.50 9.86
N THR A 266 -26.04 19.73 8.65
CA THR A 266 -25.90 21.03 7.96
C THR A 266 -26.82 22.10 8.54
N GLY A 267 -28.03 21.73 8.96
CA GLY A 267 -29.00 22.65 9.56
C GLY A 267 -28.73 22.90 11.05
N THR A 268 -28.42 21.85 11.81
CA THR A 268 -28.19 21.95 13.26
C THR A 268 -26.75 22.30 13.63
N GLY A 269 -25.79 22.10 12.72
CA GLY A 269 -24.36 22.20 12.99
C GLY A 269 -23.82 21.13 13.95
N ARG A 270 -24.65 20.14 14.33
CA ARG A 270 -24.34 19.12 15.33
C ARG A 270 -23.43 18.04 14.76
N PHE A 271 -22.41 17.64 15.52
CA PHE A 271 -21.61 16.46 15.21
C PHE A 271 -22.28 15.17 15.69
N ALA A 272 -22.11 14.10 14.91
CA ALA A 272 -22.54 12.76 15.26
C ALA A 272 -21.45 11.72 14.96
N MET A 273 -21.49 10.61 15.70
CA MET A 273 -20.56 9.49 15.58
C MET A 273 -21.35 8.19 15.50
N ILE A 274 -21.21 7.46 14.39
CA ILE A 274 -21.76 6.11 14.24
C ILE A 274 -20.63 5.09 14.46
N LEU A 275 -20.88 4.08 15.30
CA LEU A 275 -19.95 2.98 15.53
C LEU A 275 -20.44 1.72 14.83
N ALA A 276 -19.55 1.09 14.08
CA ALA A 276 -19.73 -0.24 13.50
C ALA A 276 -18.64 -1.18 14.01
N PHE A 277 -18.98 -2.45 14.15
CA PHE A 277 -18.09 -3.48 14.67
C PHE A 277 -18.10 -4.67 13.72
N ALA A 278 -16.95 -5.30 13.54
CA ALA A 278 -16.82 -6.55 12.79
C ALA A 278 -15.89 -7.50 13.54
N ALA A 279 -16.27 -8.78 13.60
CA ALA A 279 -15.40 -9.83 14.08
C ALA A 279 -14.25 -10.07 13.07
N PRO A 280 -13.14 -10.72 13.48
CA PRO A 280 -12.01 -10.97 12.60
C PRO A 280 -12.46 -11.71 11.33
N GLY A 281 -12.06 -11.17 10.17
CA GLY A 281 -12.42 -11.71 8.85
C GLY A 281 -13.85 -11.39 8.38
N GLN A 282 -14.65 -10.65 9.15
CA GLN A 282 -15.97 -10.17 8.72
C GLN A 282 -15.89 -8.75 8.15
N PRO A 283 -16.64 -8.42 7.09
CA PRO A 283 -16.67 -7.07 6.56
C PRO A 283 -17.49 -6.14 7.47
N LEU A 284 -17.05 -4.89 7.54
CA LEU A 284 -17.81 -3.82 8.16
C LEU A 284 -18.89 -3.28 7.19
N PRO A 285 -20.07 -2.84 7.67
CA PRO A 285 -21.15 -2.28 6.81
C PRO A 285 -20.68 -1.19 5.83
N ALA A 286 -21.20 -1.11 4.60
CA ALA A 286 -20.72 -0.11 3.62
C ALA A 286 -21.66 1.11 3.47
N ASP A 287 -22.59 1.31 4.40
CA ASP A 287 -23.76 2.20 4.25
C ASP A 287 -23.47 3.69 4.49
N LEU A 288 -22.33 4.03 5.10
CA LEU A 288 -21.92 5.41 5.37
C LEU A 288 -20.59 5.71 4.67
N LEU A 289 -20.68 6.25 3.46
CA LEU A 289 -19.55 6.57 2.61
C LEU A 289 -19.07 8.02 2.85
N PRO A 290 -17.82 8.24 3.30
CA PRO A 290 -17.26 9.58 3.40
C PRO A 290 -17.33 10.37 2.09
N GLY A 291 -17.59 11.67 2.18
CA GLY A 291 -17.78 12.56 1.01
C GLY A 291 -19.20 12.55 0.45
N THR A 292 -20.14 11.84 1.10
CA THR A 292 -21.56 11.84 0.76
C THR A 292 -22.42 12.41 1.89
N GLU A 293 -23.61 12.87 1.54
CA GLU A 293 -24.61 13.34 2.49
C GLU A 293 -25.97 12.68 2.26
N PHE A 294 -26.80 12.62 3.30
CA PHE A 294 -28.18 12.14 3.20
C PHE A 294 -29.09 12.90 4.18
N ARG A 295 -30.37 13.00 3.86
CA ARG A 295 -31.40 13.48 4.78
C ARG A 295 -31.93 12.32 5.62
N GLY A 296 -32.01 12.49 6.93
CA GLY A 296 -32.53 11.45 7.81
C GLY A 296 -32.56 11.83 9.28
N ASP A 297 -33.06 10.91 10.08
CA ASP A 297 -33.21 11.03 11.53
C ASP A 297 -32.10 10.27 12.25
N LEU A 298 -31.41 10.96 13.16
CA LEU A 298 -30.50 10.32 14.11
C LEU A 298 -31.07 10.36 15.53
N CYS A 299 -30.90 9.26 16.26
CA CYS A 299 -31.15 9.20 17.71
C CYS A 299 -29.83 9.08 18.46
N PHE A 300 -29.61 9.92 19.47
CA PHE A 300 -28.35 10.01 20.19
C PHE A 300 -28.37 9.19 21.47
N TYR A 301 -27.25 8.53 21.79
CA TYR A 301 -27.08 7.87 23.07
C TYR A 301 -27.08 8.91 24.21
N PRO A 302 -27.72 8.60 25.36
CA PRO A 302 -27.70 9.47 26.52
C PRO A 302 -26.28 9.78 27.00
N GLY A 303 -26.01 11.05 27.30
CA GLY A 303 -24.72 11.53 27.79
C GLY A 303 -24.63 13.05 27.74
N ALA A 304 -23.66 13.63 28.42
CA ALA A 304 -23.50 15.08 28.56
C ALA A 304 -23.15 15.73 27.21
N THR A 305 -22.23 15.12 26.46
CA THR A 305 -21.82 15.60 25.13
C THR A 305 -22.63 14.96 23.99
N ALA A 306 -23.18 13.76 24.21
CA ALA A 306 -24.05 13.01 23.28
C ALA A 306 -23.63 13.09 21.79
N LEU A 307 -22.46 12.54 21.46
CA LEU A 307 -21.95 12.41 20.08
C LEU A 307 -22.36 11.09 19.40
N ARG A 308 -22.40 10.00 20.16
CA ARG A 308 -22.73 8.67 19.62
C ARG A 308 -24.21 8.63 19.23
N ALA A 309 -24.51 8.15 18.03
CA ALA A 309 -25.88 8.06 17.53
C ALA A 309 -26.16 6.73 16.80
N LEU A 310 -27.43 6.50 16.50
CA LEU A 310 -27.92 5.50 15.55
C LEU A 310 -28.69 6.21 14.44
N VAL A 311 -28.59 5.69 13.21
CA VAL A 311 -29.46 6.10 12.12
C VAL A 311 -30.83 5.46 12.37
N ALA A 312 -31.84 6.29 12.61
CA ALA A 312 -33.20 5.82 12.84
C ALA A 312 -33.93 5.60 11.52
N ASP A 313 -33.99 6.64 10.68
CA ASP A 313 -34.61 6.58 9.37
C ASP A 313 -33.80 7.38 8.33
N ARG A 314 -33.72 6.85 7.11
CA ARG A 314 -33.12 7.56 5.96
C ARG A 314 -34.24 8.04 5.04
N HIS A 315 -34.25 9.34 4.77
CA HIS A 315 -35.28 10.00 3.95
C HIS A 315 -34.80 10.27 2.51
N SER A 316 -33.50 10.10 2.23
CA SER A 316 -32.93 10.21 0.89
C SER A 316 -31.82 9.17 0.66
N ALA A 317 -31.51 8.93 -0.62
CA ALA A 317 -30.26 8.27 -0.99
C ALA A 317 -29.06 9.14 -0.59
N ALA A 318 -27.88 8.51 -0.49
CA ALA A 318 -26.63 9.22 -0.27
C ALA A 318 -26.15 9.85 -1.58
N GLU A 319 -25.78 11.13 -1.54
CA GLU A 319 -25.28 11.88 -2.71
C GLU A 319 -23.92 12.54 -2.39
N PRO A 320 -22.99 12.67 -3.36
CA PRO A 320 -21.76 13.42 -3.14
C PRO A 320 -22.03 14.89 -2.80
N PHE A 321 -21.23 15.48 -1.93
CA PHE A 321 -21.30 16.92 -1.64
C PHE A 321 -19.93 17.60 -1.83
N GLY A 322 -19.95 18.93 -1.99
CA GLY A 322 -18.76 19.78 -2.07
C GLY A 322 -18.07 19.96 -0.72
N ALA A 323 -17.52 21.14 -0.44
CA ALA A 323 -16.91 21.41 0.86
C ALA A 323 -17.97 21.40 1.99
N PRO A 324 -17.68 20.79 3.16
CA PRO A 324 -18.62 20.74 4.27
C PRO A 324 -18.84 22.13 4.89
N ALA A 325 -20.09 22.42 5.25
CA ALA A 325 -20.43 23.67 5.92
C ALA A 325 -19.86 23.70 7.35
N GLY A 326 -19.61 24.90 7.88
CA GLY A 326 -19.23 25.13 9.27
C GLY A 326 -17.80 24.73 9.65
N ALA A 327 -16.92 24.56 8.66
CA ALA A 327 -15.48 24.56 8.87
C ALA A 327 -15.04 25.93 9.44
N GLY A 328 -14.02 25.95 10.30
CA GLY A 328 -13.50 27.19 10.86
C GLY A 328 -12.02 27.10 11.22
N SER A 329 -11.48 28.18 11.79
CA SER A 329 -10.08 28.24 12.21
C SER A 329 -9.74 27.25 13.32
N ILE A 330 -8.44 27.00 13.51
CA ILE A 330 -7.95 26.11 14.56
C ILE A 330 -8.38 26.60 15.94
N ARG A 331 -8.36 27.92 16.17
CA ARG A 331 -8.79 28.51 17.45
C ARG A 331 -10.26 28.20 17.76
N ALA A 332 -11.15 28.37 16.79
CA ALA A 332 -12.56 28.04 16.95
C ALA A 332 -12.77 26.53 17.19
N ALA A 333 -11.97 25.70 16.54
CA ALA A 333 -11.99 24.25 16.72
C ALA A 333 -11.54 23.83 18.14
N LEU A 334 -10.47 24.45 18.66
CA LEU A 334 -9.99 24.23 20.03
C LEU A 334 -10.95 24.76 21.09
N SER A 335 -11.61 25.90 20.86
CA SER A 335 -12.66 26.39 21.77
C SER A 335 -13.82 25.40 21.89
N ARG A 336 -14.26 24.81 20.78
CA ARG A 336 -15.28 23.75 20.81
C ARG A 336 -14.76 22.51 21.55
N TRP A 337 -13.54 22.08 21.27
CA TRP A 337 -12.92 20.96 21.99
C TRP A 337 -12.88 21.18 23.51
N SER A 338 -12.50 22.38 23.94
CA SER A 338 -12.49 22.77 25.35
C SER A 338 -13.88 22.64 26.00
N GLN A 339 -14.93 23.10 25.31
CA GLN A 339 -16.33 22.94 25.76
C GLN A 339 -16.75 21.47 25.84
N LEU A 340 -16.34 20.63 24.87
CA LEU A 340 -16.62 19.20 24.88
C LEU A 340 -15.96 18.51 26.08
N ILE A 341 -14.71 18.84 26.39
CA ILE A 341 -13.96 18.29 27.54
C ILE A 341 -14.51 18.78 28.87
N ALA A 342 -14.90 20.06 28.96
CA ALA A 342 -15.56 20.60 30.14
C ALA A 342 -16.88 19.87 30.46
N THR A 343 -17.58 19.40 29.42
CA THR A 343 -18.87 18.68 29.53
C THR A 343 -18.68 17.18 29.77
N ASP A 344 -17.73 16.55 29.09
CA ASP A 344 -17.33 15.14 29.26
C ASP A 344 -15.81 15.02 29.40
N PRO A 345 -15.27 14.98 30.64
CA PRO A 345 -13.82 14.89 30.87
C PRO A 345 -13.22 13.55 30.42
N PHE A 346 -14.04 12.54 30.10
CA PHE A 346 -13.60 11.25 29.61
C PHE A 346 -13.48 11.18 28.08
N LEU A 347 -13.83 12.26 27.37
CA LEU A 347 -13.66 12.32 25.93
C LEU A 347 -12.17 12.33 25.57
N TYR A 348 -11.71 11.29 24.90
CA TYR A 348 -10.30 11.18 24.48
C TYR A 348 -10.06 11.74 23.08
N ALA A 349 -11.06 11.63 22.21
CA ALA A 349 -10.97 12.08 20.83
C ALA A 349 -12.29 12.69 20.37
N GLY A 350 -12.22 13.72 19.52
CA GLY A 350 -13.38 14.44 19.02
C GLY A 350 -13.20 14.97 17.60
N PRO A 351 -14.29 15.31 16.90
CA PRO A 351 -14.22 15.74 15.51
C PRO A 351 -13.81 17.21 15.42
N LEU A 352 -12.87 17.51 14.52
CA LEU A 352 -12.58 18.87 14.07
C LEU A 352 -12.90 19.02 12.59
N LEU A 353 -13.32 20.22 12.22
CA LEU A 353 -13.51 20.62 10.84
C LEU A 353 -12.83 21.96 10.61
N LEU A 354 -11.73 21.94 9.85
CA LEU A 354 -10.82 23.07 9.66
C LEU A 354 -10.97 23.66 8.26
N SER A 355 -11.12 24.97 8.17
CA SER A 355 -11.14 25.72 6.91
C SER A 355 -9.73 26.14 6.50
N ALA A 356 -9.49 26.25 5.18
CA ALA A 356 -8.26 26.80 4.62
C ALA A 356 -6.95 26.22 5.21
N ALA A 357 -6.97 24.93 5.56
CA ALA A 357 -5.87 24.24 6.19
C ALA A 357 -4.76 23.92 5.19
N ARG A 358 -3.52 24.22 5.57
CA ARG A 358 -2.28 23.88 4.86
C ARG A 358 -1.42 22.97 5.74
N LEU A 359 -0.43 22.31 5.16
CA LEU A 359 0.50 21.44 5.89
C LEU A 359 1.87 22.09 6.00
N GLY A 360 2.59 21.80 7.07
CA GLY A 360 3.97 22.25 7.28
C GLY A 360 4.61 21.61 8.51
N ASP A 361 5.81 21.06 8.38
CA ASP A 361 6.63 20.50 9.48
C ASP A 361 5.86 19.59 10.46
N GLY A 362 5.04 18.67 9.96
CA GLY A 362 4.24 17.79 10.82
C GLY A 362 3.08 18.48 11.53
N HIS A 363 2.63 19.64 11.04
CA HIS A 363 1.50 20.40 11.54
C HIS A 363 0.48 20.67 10.43
N VAL A 364 -0.77 20.90 10.86
CA VAL A 364 -1.80 21.59 10.08
C VAL A 364 -1.80 23.06 10.49
N ILE A 365 -1.79 23.96 9.51
CA ILE A 365 -1.71 25.41 9.68
C ILE A 365 -2.94 26.04 9.04
N ASP A 366 -3.67 26.89 9.76
CA ASP A 366 -4.82 27.61 9.20
C ASP A 366 -4.41 28.92 8.49
N GLU A 367 -5.40 29.71 8.10
CA GLU A 367 -5.19 31.00 7.44
C GLU A 367 -4.58 32.07 8.37
N ASP A 368 -4.84 31.97 9.67
CA ASP A 368 -4.31 32.86 10.71
C ASP A 368 -2.85 32.55 11.09
N GLY A 369 -2.26 31.52 10.48
CA GLY A 369 -0.91 31.04 10.81
C GLY A 369 -0.83 30.28 12.12
N MET A 370 -1.98 29.87 12.68
CA MET A 370 -2.08 29.03 13.86
C MET A 370 -1.91 27.58 13.43
N ALA A 371 -1.21 26.78 14.24
CA ALA A 371 -0.84 25.42 13.88
C ALA A 371 -1.19 24.39 14.96
N LEU A 372 -1.62 23.21 14.53
CA LEU A 372 -1.81 22.02 15.36
C LEU A 372 -0.89 20.89 14.93
N PRO A 373 -0.25 20.17 15.87
CA PRO A 373 0.59 19.04 15.55
C PRO A 373 -0.26 17.89 15.00
N LEU A 374 0.24 17.23 13.96
CA LEU A 374 -0.32 15.98 13.46
C LEU A 374 0.04 14.82 14.39
N ALA A 375 -0.90 13.89 14.55
CA ALA A 375 -0.69 12.70 15.36
C ALA A 375 0.45 11.82 14.80
N PRO A 376 1.14 11.04 15.66
CA PRO A 376 2.13 10.06 15.22
C PRO A 376 1.58 9.19 14.07
N GLY A 377 2.43 9.04 13.05
CA GLY A 377 2.10 8.32 11.81
C GLY A 377 1.21 9.07 10.80
N HIS A 378 0.81 10.30 11.12
CA HIS A 378 0.13 11.21 10.20
C HIS A 378 0.95 12.48 9.92
N ARG A 379 2.18 12.58 10.42
CA ARG A 379 3.05 13.77 10.29
C ARG A 379 3.40 14.14 8.84
N GLU A 380 3.34 13.17 7.95
CA GLU A 380 3.55 13.37 6.52
C GLU A 380 2.34 12.83 5.73
N PRO A 381 1.21 13.56 5.71
CA PRO A 381 0.02 13.11 5.00
C PRO A 381 0.20 13.39 3.49
N TRP A 382 1.08 12.62 2.86
CA TRP A 382 1.45 12.76 1.44
C TRP A 382 0.26 12.77 0.50
N TRP A 383 -0.82 12.05 0.84
CA TRP A 383 -2.09 12.07 0.10
C TRP A 383 -2.71 13.47 0.03
N LEU A 384 -2.61 14.26 1.10
CA LEU A 384 -3.15 15.61 1.19
C LEU A 384 -2.24 16.61 0.49
N LEU A 385 -0.91 16.50 0.66
CA LEU A 385 0.03 17.32 -0.12
C LEU A 385 -0.13 17.10 -1.62
N ALA A 386 -0.33 15.85 -2.05
CA ALA A 386 -0.53 15.52 -3.44
C ALA A 386 -1.86 16.08 -3.98
N ALA A 387 -2.95 15.94 -3.23
CA ALA A 387 -4.27 16.42 -3.62
C ALA A 387 -4.43 17.95 -3.62
N SER A 388 -3.90 18.63 -2.61
CA SER A 388 -3.99 20.09 -2.46
C SER A 388 -2.88 20.83 -3.19
N GLY A 389 -1.75 20.17 -3.40
CA GLY A 389 -0.58 20.82 -3.95
C GLY A 389 0.04 21.88 -3.07
N GLY A 390 -0.18 21.82 -1.75
CA GLY A 390 0.24 22.86 -0.80
C GLY A 390 -0.74 24.02 -0.67
N HIS A 391 -1.82 24.05 -1.45
CA HIS A 391 -2.87 25.06 -1.34
C HIS A 391 -3.82 24.77 -0.16
N PRO A 392 -4.54 25.79 0.34
CA PRO A 392 -5.51 25.61 1.42
C PRO A 392 -6.61 24.59 1.05
N ALA A 393 -6.97 23.73 2.00
CA ALA A 393 -8.04 22.74 1.86
C ALA A 393 -8.98 22.75 3.07
N THR A 394 -10.23 22.32 2.90
CA THR A 394 -11.08 22.02 4.06
C THR A 394 -10.74 20.62 4.56
N VAL A 395 -10.41 20.47 5.84
CA VAL A 395 -9.93 19.20 6.41
C VAL A 395 -10.85 18.74 7.54
N ALA A 396 -11.42 17.56 7.40
CA ALA A 396 -12.07 16.85 8.50
C ALA A 396 -11.03 16.01 9.24
N ALA A 397 -11.02 16.11 10.56
CA ALA A 397 -10.03 15.44 11.40
C ALA A 397 -10.62 14.93 12.71
N GLU A 398 -9.90 14.03 13.36
CA GLU A 398 -10.10 13.66 14.75
C GLU A 398 -8.95 14.25 15.59
N TRP A 399 -9.29 15.03 16.60
CA TRP A 399 -8.32 15.56 17.56
C TRP A 399 -8.26 14.70 18.80
N SER A 400 -7.04 14.47 19.29
CA SER A 400 -6.77 13.78 20.54
C SER A 400 -5.51 14.40 21.18
N PRO A 401 -5.18 14.07 22.44
CA PRO A 401 -3.92 14.49 23.06
C PRO A 401 -2.67 14.01 22.31
N ALA A 402 -2.78 12.99 21.43
CA ALA A 402 -1.68 12.56 20.58
C ALA A 402 -1.43 13.48 19.38
N GLY A 403 -2.35 14.40 19.07
CA GLY A 403 -2.32 15.28 17.90
C GLY A 403 -3.53 15.07 16.99
N LEU A 404 -3.52 15.82 15.88
CA LEU A 404 -4.56 15.83 14.86
C LEU A 404 -4.39 14.65 13.91
N ARG A 405 -5.44 13.84 13.76
CA ARG A 405 -5.54 12.78 12.76
C ARG A 405 -6.45 13.24 11.61
N PRO A 406 -5.90 13.56 10.43
CA PRO A 406 -6.72 13.84 9.25
C PRO A 406 -7.57 12.62 8.86
N LEU A 407 -8.83 12.85 8.50
CA LEU A 407 -9.77 11.81 8.07
C LEU A 407 -10.13 11.93 6.58
N ALA A 408 -10.23 13.16 6.09
CA ALA A 408 -10.45 13.50 4.69
C ALA A 408 -10.17 14.98 4.45
N ALA A 409 -10.06 15.35 3.18
CA ALA A 409 -10.00 16.74 2.75
C ALA A 409 -10.88 17.00 1.53
N TRP A 410 -11.28 18.27 1.40
CA TRP A 410 -11.93 18.82 0.21
C TRP A 410 -11.01 19.90 -0.36
N THR A 411 -10.47 19.59 -1.53
CA THR A 411 -9.77 20.53 -2.40
C THR A 411 -10.74 20.88 -3.53
N ASP A 412 -10.42 20.53 -4.78
CA ASP A 412 -11.35 20.55 -5.91
C ASP A 412 -12.28 19.33 -5.91
N ALA A 413 -11.90 18.28 -5.17
CA ALA A 413 -12.66 17.06 -4.99
C ALA A 413 -12.51 16.52 -3.56
N PHE A 414 -13.39 15.59 -3.19
CA PHE A 414 -13.25 14.82 -1.95
C PHE A 414 -12.06 13.86 -2.05
N VAL A 415 -11.18 13.89 -1.05
CA VAL A 415 -10.04 12.97 -0.94
C VAL A 415 -10.04 12.32 0.45
N PRO A 416 -10.20 10.98 0.53
CA PRO A 416 -10.14 10.29 1.81
C PRO A 416 -8.69 10.20 2.31
N ALA A 417 -8.50 10.19 3.63
CA ALA A 417 -7.18 9.99 4.21
C ALA A 417 -6.61 8.60 3.88
N ALA A 418 -5.32 8.56 3.55
CA ALA A 418 -4.58 7.31 3.44
C ALA A 418 -4.32 6.70 4.84
N PRO A 419 -4.04 5.38 4.93
CA PRO A 419 -3.62 4.75 6.18
C PRO A 419 -2.39 5.44 6.79
N PRO A 420 -2.28 5.49 8.13
CA PRO A 420 -1.10 6.05 8.79
C PRO A 420 0.16 5.25 8.44
N VAL A 421 1.30 5.94 8.38
CA VAL A 421 2.63 5.32 8.29
C VAL A 421 3.16 5.14 9.71
N PRO A 422 3.61 3.95 10.15
CA PRO A 422 4.13 3.79 11.52
C PRO A 422 5.29 4.75 11.83
N ASP A 423 5.17 5.53 12.91
CA ASP A 423 6.23 6.40 13.43
C ASP A 423 6.53 6.02 14.90
N PRO A 424 7.39 5.01 15.14
CA PRO A 424 7.74 4.59 16.49
C PRO A 424 8.65 5.59 17.21
N SER A 425 9.17 6.59 16.51
CA SER A 425 10.16 7.55 17.01
C SER A 425 9.55 8.86 17.51
N ALA A 426 8.23 9.04 17.39
CA ALA A 426 7.56 10.27 17.74
C ALA A 426 7.79 10.62 19.23
N PRO A 427 8.44 11.75 19.54
CA PRO A 427 8.57 12.21 20.92
C PRO A 427 7.19 12.50 21.48
N ARG A 428 6.95 12.07 22.73
CA ARG A 428 5.74 12.38 23.48
C ARG A 428 6.10 13.33 24.62
N GLU A 429 5.39 14.46 24.68
CA GLU A 429 5.46 15.35 25.82
C GLU A 429 4.65 14.76 27.00
N PRO A 430 5.18 14.80 28.22
CA PRO A 430 4.44 14.35 29.40
C PRO A 430 3.21 15.24 29.61
N GLU A 431 2.03 14.66 29.83
CA GLU A 431 0.78 15.39 30.07
C GLU A 431 0.60 15.82 31.54
N LEU A 432 1.35 15.24 32.47
CA LEU A 432 1.24 15.55 33.90
C LEU A 432 2.42 16.40 34.39
N PRO A 433 2.21 17.23 35.43
CA PRO A 433 3.29 17.99 36.05
C PRO A 433 4.38 17.09 36.65
N PRO A 434 5.66 17.49 36.55
CA PRO A 434 6.79 16.67 36.99
C PRO A 434 6.75 16.34 38.48
N GLU A 435 6.22 17.23 39.33
CA GLU A 435 6.12 17.04 40.77
C GLU A 435 5.14 15.91 41.15
N ILE A 436 3.98 15.86 40.49
CA ILE A 436 2.97 14.80 40.66
C ILE A 436 3.54 13.47 40.15
N LEU A 437 4.15 13.50 38.95
CA LEU A 437 4.74 12.31 38.35
C LEU A 437 5.85 11.71 39.22
N ALA A 438 6.72 12.56 39.77
CA ALA A 438 7.80 12.11 40.65
C ALA A 438 7.28 11.55 41.98
N ALA A 439 6.19 12.10 42.54
CA ALA A 439 5.56 11.54 43.74
C ALA A 439 4.91 10.18 43.46
N ALA A 440 4.23 10.03 42.31
CA ALA A 440 3.65 8.76 41.89
C ALA A 440 4.72 7.69 41.57
N LEU A 441 5.84 8.05 40.96
CA LEU A 441 6.94 7.13 40.66
C LEU A 441 7.57 6.56 41.93
N VAL A 442 7.84 7.42 42.92
CA VAL A 442 8.43 7.03 44.21
C VAL A 442 7.40 6.37 45.12
N GLY A 443 6.12 6.71 44.99
CA GLY A 443 5.02 6.25 45.83
C GLY A 443 4.74 7.20 47.00
N THR A 444 3.47 7.53 47.24
CA THR A 444 3.09 8.54 48.25
C THR A 444 3.41 8.11 49.68
N ALA A 445 3.56 6.81 49.96
CA ALA A 445 4.04 6.32 51.25
C ALA A 445 5.50 6.72 51.55
N ARG A 446 6.32 6.91 50.51
CA ARG A 446 7.74 7.31 50.63
C ARG A 446 7.96 8.79 50.31
N ARG A 447 7.17 9.35 49.41
CA ARG A 447 7.19 10.77 49.05
C ARG A 447 5.76 11.30 49.05
N PRO A 448 5.22 11.70 50.21
CA PRO A 448 3.89 12.29 50.30
C PRO A 448 3.79 13.49 49.37
N TRP A 449 2.67 13.60 48.66
CA TRP A 449 2.37 14.77 47.86
C TRP A 449 1.56 15.74 48.73
N ALA A 450 2.14 16.89 49.06
CA ALA A 450 1.55 17.89 49.96
C ALA A 450 0.88 19.05 49.18
N GLY A 451 0.53 18.83 47.91
CA GLY A 451 0.07 19.89 47.01
C GLY A 451 -1.41 20.18 47.16
N GLY A 452 -1.79 21.24 47.88
CA GLY A 452 -3.13 21.80 47.73
C GLY A 452 -3.32 22.51 46.39
N VAL A 453 -2.26 22.69 45.58
CA VAL A 453 -2.29 23.45 44.31
C VAL A 453 -1.56 22.66 43.23
N VAL A 454 -2.14 22.62 42.03
CA VAL A 454 -1.62 21.94 40.85
C VAL A 454 -1.42 22.95 39.72
N ALA A 455 -0.25 22.93 39.10
CA ALA A 455 0.01 23.70 37.89
C ALA A 455 -0.55 22.95 36.66
N ALA A 456 -1.31 23.66 35.82
CA ALA A 456 -1.79 23.18 34.53
C ALA A 456 -1.51 24.26 33.46
N GLY A 457 -0.34 24.20 32.83
CA GLY A 457 0.12 25.27 31.96
C GLY A 457 0.38 26.55 32.75
N SER A 458 -0.25 27.66 32.34
CA SER A 458 -0.21 28.94 33.06
C SER A 458 -1.17 29.01 34.26
N LEU A 459 -2.05 28.03 34.43
CA LEU A 459 -3.04 28.00 35.52
C LEU A 459 -2.46 27.34 36.78
N SER A 460 -2.80 27.88 37.95
CA SER A 460 -2.59 27.25 39.25
C SER A 460 -3.95 26.93 39.87
N ILE A 461 -4.23 25.65 40.11
CA ILE A 461 -5.56 25.17 40.51
C ILE A 461 -5.49 24.58 41.92
N THR A 462 -6.26 25.13 42.85
CA THR A 462 -6.35 24.61 44.22
C THR A 462 -7.26 23.38 44.29
N ILE A 463 -6.77 22.32 44.91
CA ILE A 463 -7.44 21.03 45.07
C ILE A 463 -7.71 20.82 46.56
N GLY A 464 -8.99 20.85 46.90
CA GLY A 464 -9.46 20.77 48.29
C GLY A 464 -9.83 22.12 48.91
N SER A 465 -11.06 22.57 48.68
CA SER A 465 -11.98 22.95 49.77
C SER A 465 -13.41 22.89 49.24
N ALA A 466 -14.10 21.79 49.55
CA ALA A 466 -15.55 21.79 49.55
C ALA A 466 -15.98 22.63 50.76
N GLY A 467 -16.11 23.94 50.56
CA GLY A 467 -16.28 24.89 51.66
C GLY A 467 -16.87 26.26 51.30
N SER A 468 -17.49 26.45 50.13
CA SER A 468 -18.60 27.41 49.95
C SER A 468 -19.12 27.29 48.53
N SER A 469 -20.42 27.03 48.40
CA SER A 469 -21.17 27.26 47.18
C SER A 469 -21.20 28.76 46.88
N ASP A 470 -20.25 29.24 46.09
CA ASP A 470 -20.43 30.44 45.26
C ASP A 470 -19.57 30.30 43.99
N PRO A 471 -20.07 30.70 42.82
CA PRO A 471 -19.30 30.65 41.58
C PRO A 471 -18.11 31.63 41.66
N PRO A 472 -16.93 31.27 41.14
CA PRO A 472 -15.78 32.17 41.17
C PRO A 472 -16.07 33.43 40.35
N GLN A 473 -16.10 34.59 41.03
CA GLN A 473 -16.04 35.89 40.37
C GLN A 473 -14.65 36.05 39.74
N THR A 474 -14.65 36.48 38.48
CA THR A 474 -13.46 36.69 37.65
C THR A 474 -12.62 37.84 38.23
N PRO A 475 -11.34 37.64 38.61
CA PRO A 475 -10.46 38.77 38.89
C PRO A 475 -9.97 39.35 37.57
N ILE A 476 -10.25 40.62 37.35
CA ILE A 476 -9.57 41.46 36.35
C ILE A 476 -8.13 41.63 36.85
N VAL A 477 -7.16 41.16 36.06
CA VAL A 477 -5.74 41.36 36.33
C VAL A 477 -5.24 42.49 35.44
N GLU A 478 -4.96 43.65 36.01
CA GLU A 478 -4.14 44.70 35.39
C GLU A 478 -2.65 44.34 35.50
N PRO A 479 -1.81 44.74 34.53
CA PRO A 479 -0.41 44.32 34.46
C PRO A 479 0.45 45.19 35.37
N THR A 480 1.16 44.59 36.33
CA THR A 480 2.23 45.27 37.08
C THR A 480 3.59 44.65 36.74
N GLN A 481 4.59 45.51 36.50
CA GLN A 481 5.96 45.19 36.11
C GLN A 481 6.77 44.48 37.22
N PRO A 482 7.86 43.75 36.88
CA PRO A 482 8.69 43.07 37.85
C PRO A 482 9.84 43.97 38.34
N ASP A 483 10.13 43.92 39.64
CA ASP A 483 11.40 44.38 40.23
C ASP A 483 12.05 43.19 40.96
N PRO A 484 13.38 42.94 40.84
CA PRO A 484 14.02 41.74 41.36
C PRO A 484 14.70 42.00 42.71
N GLN A 485 15.13 40.89 43.33
CA GLN A 485 15.97 40.76 44.54
C GLN A 485 15.19 40.49 45.84
N THR A 486 15.29 39.26 46.34
CA THR A 486 16.26 38.95 47.42
C THR A 486 16.39 37.44 47.62
N LEU A 487 17.63 36.99 47.67
CA LEU A 487 18.08 35.66 48.10
C LEU A 487 18.14 35.64 49.62
N GLU A 488 17.29 34.89 50.30
CA GLU A 488 17.59 34.41 51.66
C GLU A 488 17.14 32.96 51.85
N ARG A 489 18.10 32.14 52.28
CA ARG A 489 17.92 30.77 52.76
C ARG A 489 17.26 30.81 54.15
N PRO A 490 16.55 29.74 54.57
CA PRO A 490 16.56 29.39 55.98
C PRO A 490 17.17 28.03 56.25
N HIS A 491 17.82 28.01 57.41
CA HIS A 491 18.42 26.90 58.12
C HIS A 491 17.41 25.81 58.48
N GLY A 492 17.96 24.61 58.67
CA GLY A 492 17.24 23.45 59.17
C GLY A 492 16.70 23.66 60.59
N GLY A 493 15.47 23.20 60.77
CA GLY A 493 14.89 22.81 62.05
C GLY A 493 14.23 21.46 61.82
N GLY A 494 14.80 20.41 62.40
CA GLY A 494 14.17 19.10 62.42
C GLY A 494 13.05 19.08 63.44
N GLU A 495 11.83 18.77 63.00
CA GLU A 495 10.79 18.25 63.88
C GLU A 495 10.23 16.97 63.25
N SER A 496 10.56 15.87 63.93
CA SER A 496 9.96 14.56 63.77
C SER A 496 8.48 14.63 64.12
N ALA A 497 7.61 14.63 63.10
CA ALA A 497 6.21 14.29 63.26
C ALA A 497 5.99 12.88 62.68
N ALA A 498 5.95 11.90 63.58
CA ALA A 498 5.36 10.60 63.31
C ALA A 498 3.90 10.80 62.90
N ARG A 499 3.62 10.78 61.60
CA ARG A 499 2.27 10.79 61.03
C ARG A 499 1.83 9.37 60.72
N SER A 500 0.60 9.09 61.14
CA SER A 500 -0.01 7.77 61.17
C SER A 500 -0.09 7.14 59.78
N SER A 501 -0.11 5.80 59.73
CA SER A 501 -0.37 5.03 58.51
C SER A 501 -1.73 5.33 57.84
N ALA A 502 -2.62 6.11 58.48
CA ALA A 502 -3.89 6.56 57.92
C ALA A 502 -3.73 7.79 56.99
N ASP A 503 -2.69 8.62 57.15
CA ASP A 503 -2.43 9.80 56.30
C ASP A 503 -1.99 9.41 54.87
N GLY A 504 -1.41 8.22 54.70
CA GLY A 504 -0.92 7.74 53.39
C GLY A 504 -2.04 7.41 52.39
N VAL A 505 -3.22 6.99 52.86
CA VAL A 505 -4.39 6.70 52.00
C VAL A 505 -5.00 8.00 51.47
N GLY A 506 -5.01 9.07 52.28
CA GLY A 506 -5.43 10.41 51.85
C GLY A 506 -4.53 10.99 50.76
N ALA A 507 -3.20 10.89 50.95
CA ALA A 507 -2.23 11.43 50.00
C ALA A 507 -2.27 10.76 48.61
N ALA A 508 -2.53 9.44 48.52
CA ALA A 508 -2.67 8.75 47.24
C ALA A 508 -3.93 9.19 46.47
N ALA A 509 -5.05 9.30 47.18
CA ALA A 509 -6.31 9.79 46.63
C ALA A 509 -6.20 11.24 46.14
N GLU A 510 -5.62 12.13 46.95
CA GLU A 510 -5.39 13.53 46.61
C GLU A 510 -4.50 13.67 45.38
N LEU A 511 -3.41 12.90 45.29
CA LEU A 511 -2.52 12.89 44.12
C LEU A 511 -3.27 12.46 42.84
N LEU A 512 -4.09 11.42 42.90
CA LEU A 512 -4.86 10.94 41.74
C LEU A 512 -5.94 11.94 41.31
N GLU A 513 -6.62 12.59 42.26
CA GLU A 513 -7.58 13.66 41.98
C GLU A 513 -6.88 14.87 41.36
N ALA A 514 -5.68 15.18 41.85
CA ALA A 514 -4.82 16.22 41.30
C ALA A 514 -4.33 15.95 39.89
N ALA A 515 -3.85 14.74 39.64
CA ALA A 515 -3.48 14.29 38.32
C ALA A 515 -4.68 14.36 37.36
N ALA A 516 -5.89 14.01 37.80
CA ALA A 516 -7.09 14.07 36.97
C ALA A 516 -7.43 15.51 36.56
N VAL A 517 -7.40 16.46 37.52
CA VAL A 517 -7.62 17.89 37.24
C VAL A 517 -6.55 18.43 36.30
N ALA A 518 -5.27 18.16 36.57
CA ALA A 518 -4.16 18.59 35.72
C ALA A 518 -4.33 18.09 34.27
N LEU A 519 -4.67 16.81 34.14
CA LEU A 519 -4.83 16.13 32.85
C LEU A 519 -6.00 16.71 32.06
N VAL A 520 -7.17 16.85 32.69
CA VAL A 520 -8.36 17.41 32.04
C VAL A 520 -8.11 18.86 31.62
N CYS A 521 -7.50 19.68 32.50
CA CYS A 521 -7.19 21.07 32.18
C CYS A 521 -6.19 21.19 31.03
N ARG A 522 -5.11 20.38 31.03
CA ARG A 522 -4.16 20.36 29.91
C ARG A 522 -4.82 19.95 28.60
N ARG A 523 -5.70 18.94 28.63
CA ARG A 523 -6.42 18.47 27.44
C ARG A 523 -7.43 19.50 26.93
N ALA A 524 -8.10 20.24 27.82
CA ALA A 524 -9.06 21.27 27.45
C ALA A 524 -8.40 22.59 27.01
N GLY A 525 -7.26 22.93 27.60
CA GLY A 525 -6.53 24.19 27.42
C GLY A 525 -5.39 24.09 26.41
N VAL A 526 -5.55 23.31 25.35
CA VAL A 526 -4.57 23.26 24.25
C VAL A 526 -4.57 24.59 23.52
N GLU A 527 -3.40 25.20 23.38
CA GLU A 527 -3.21 26.40 22.57
C GLU A 527 -2.55 26.06 21.24
N PRO A 528 -2.94 26.73 20.14
CA PRO A 528 -2.27 26.54 18.86
C PRO A 528 -0.88 27.18 18.85
N VAL A 529 0.02 26.62 18.04
CA VAL A 529 1.38 27.13 17.88
C VAL A 529 1.43 28.13 16.73
N ALA A 530 2.04 29.29 16.93
CA ALA A 530 2.28 30.26 15.85
C ALA A 530 3.67 30.09 15.20
N GLY A 531 3.89 30.72 14.05
CA GLY A 531 5.22 30.80 13.41
C GLY A 531 5.67 29.54 12.66
N ARG A 532 4.78 28.57 12.46
CA ARG A 532 5.04 27.43 11.56
C ARG A 532 4.93 27.88 10.11
N GLN A 533 5.80 27.35 9.25
CA GLN A 533 5.77 27.64 7.82
C GLN A 533 5.02 26.53 7.08
N ALA A 534 4.06 26.92 6.24
CA ALA A 534 3.41 25.99 5.34
C ALA A 534 4.37 25.57 4.23
N VAL A 535 4.22 24.33 3.77
CA VAL A 535 4.89 23.85 2.56
C VAL A 535 4.50 24.77 1.40
N GLN A 536 5.49 25.21 0.64
CA GLN A 536 5.28 26.04 -0.55
C GLN A 536 4.44 25.30 -1.58
N GLY A 537 3.46 25.98 -2.15
CA GLY A 537 2.59 25.41 -3.18
C GLY A 537 3.40 24.87 -4.36
N ALA A 538 3.00 23.74 -4.92
CA ALA A 538 3.70 23.24 -6.11
C ALA A 538 3.39 24.11 -7.33
N PRO A 539 4.29 24.07 -8.34
CA PRO A 539 4.06 24.71 -9.62
C PRO A 539 2.74 24.29 -10.26
N GLU A 540 2.20 25.18 -11.09
CA GLU A 540 1.02 24.91 -11.90
C GLU A 540 1.28 23.74 -12.86
N GLU A 541 0.29 22.86 -12.99
CA GLU A 541 0.37 21.72 -13.90
C GLU A 541 -0.11 22.14 -15.29
N VAL A 542 0.79 22.08 -16.26
CA VAL A 542 0.52 22.49 -17.65
C VAL A 542 0.14 21.28 -18.51
N ALA A 543 0.53 20.06 -18.11
CA ALA A 543 0.22 18.86 -18.85
C ALA A 543 -1.24 18.43 -18.65
N ALA A 544 -1.87 17.97 -19.73
CA ALA A 544 -3.25 17.46 -19.66
C ALA A 544 -3.33 16.18 -18.79
N PRO A 545 -4.39 16.02 -17.99
CA PRO A 545 -4.59 14.80 -17.21
C PRO A 545 -4.89 13.60 -18.11
N LEU A 546 -4.44 12.42 -17.69
CA LEU A 546 -4.84 11.16 -18.30
C LEU A 546 -6.36 10.90 -18.11
N PRO A 547 -7.00 10.11 -18.98
CA PRO A 547 -8.41 9.76 -18.85
C PRO A 547 -8.76 9.21 -17.45
N VAL A 548 -9.98 9.53 -16.98
CA VAL A 548 -10.47 9.11 -15.66
C VAL A 548 -10.44 7.58 -15.51
N ALA A 549 -10.92 6.85 -16.53
CA ALA A 549 -10.93 5.40 -16.51
C ALA A 549 -9.50 4.81 -16.39
N ALA A 550 -8.53 5.34 -17.14
CA ALA A 550 -7.13 4.94 -17.03
C ALA A 550 -6.53 5.24 -15.65
N SER A 551 -6.88 6.39 -15.05
CA SER A 551 -6.45 6.72 -13.68
C SER A 551 -7.04 5.76 -12.65
N ASP A 552 -8.31 5.40 -12.78
CA ASP A 552 -8.96 4.46 -11.86
C ASP A 552 -8.40 3.03 -12.02
N ARG A 553 -7.99 2.66 -13.24
CA ARG A 553 -7.24 1.42 -13.54
C ARG A 553 -5.87 1.41 -12.86
N LEU A 554 -5.10 2.48 -12.98
CA LEU A 554 -3.83 2.63 -12.24
C LEU A 554 -4.06 2.50 -10.73
N ALA A 555 -5.09 3.16 -10.20
CA ALA A 555 -5.43 3.09 -8.79
C ALA A 555 -5.75 1.65 -8.33
N ARG A 556 -6.39 0.85 -9.20
CA ARG A 556 -6.64 -0.58 -8.95
C ARG A 556 -5.36 -1.40 -8.94
N ILE A 557 -4.45 -1.17 -9.89
CA ILE A 557 -3.15 -1.85 -9.96
C ILE A 557 -2.31 -1.53 -8.71
N LEU A 558 -2.17 -0.25 -8.35
CA LEU A 558 -1.37 0.18 -7.20
C LEU A 558 -1.89 -0.33 -5.84
N ARG A 559 -3.16 -0.75 -5.77
CA ARG A 559 -3.80 -1.26 -4.56
C ARG A 559 -3.80 -2.80 -4.45
N GLY A 560 -3.12 -3.53 -5.32
CA GLY A 560 -3.15 -5.00 -5.26
C GLY A 560 -4.38 -5.63 -5.93
N GLY A 561 -5.11 -4.86 -6.75
CA GLY A 561 -6.39 -5.26 -7.32
C GLY A 561 -6.31 -5.82 -8.74
N ALA A 562 -5.10 -6.01 -9.29
CA ALA A 562 -4.90 -6.57 -10.62
C ALA A 562 -4.95 -8.12 -10.59
N PRO A 563 -5.34 -8.79 -11.69
CA PRO A 563 -5.35 -10.24 -11.76
C PRO A 563 -3.92 -10.83 -11.72
N GLY A 564 -3.81 -12.08 -11.25
CA GLY A 564 -2.61 -12.92 -11.38
C GLY A 564 -1.51 -12.74 -10.33
N GLY A 565 -1.79 -12.01 -9.25
CA GLY A 565 -0.90 -11.90 -8.09
C GLY A 565 0.28 -10.94 -8.31
N GLY A 566 1.16 -10.84 -7.30
CA GLY A 566 2.13 -9.76 -7.19
C GLY A 566 3.10 -9.61 -8.37
N HIS A 567 3.63 -10.71 -8.92
CA HIS A 567 4.55 -10.63 -10.07
C HIS A 567 3.84 -10.11 -11.32
N LEU A 568 2.67 -10.66 -11.65
CA LEU A 568 1.90 -10.23 -12.82
C LEU A 568 1.43 -8.78 -12.69
N GLU A 569 1.03 -8.36 -11.49
CA GLU A 569 0.66 -6.98 -11.20
C GLU A 569 1.79 -5.98 -11.47
N GLN A 570 3.06 -6.34 -11.17
CA GLN A 570 4.21 -5.48 -11.50
C GLN A 570 4.41 -5.34 -13.01
N GLU A 571 4.22 -6.41 -13.76
CA GLU A 571 4.31 -6.38 -15.23
C GLU A 571 3.16 -5.58 -15.84
N LEU A 572 1.94 -5.72 -15.31
CA LEU A 572 0.79 -4.92 -15.71
C LEU A 572 0.98 -3.44 -15.41
N LEU A 573 1.56 -3.09 -14.25
CA LEU A 573 1.95 -1.72 -13.94
C LEU A 573 2.97 -1.19 -14.95
N GLY A 574 3.97 -1.99 -15.29
CA GLY A 574 4.94 -1.66 -16.35
C GLY A 574 4.26 -1.37 -17.68
N GLN A 575 3.39 -2.25 -18.16
CA GLN A 575 2.65 -2.06 -19.42
C GLN A 575 1.78 -0.80 -19.39
N TRP A 576 1.04 -0.58 -18.29
CA TRP A 576 0.21 0.62 -18.11
C TRP A 576 1.05 1.89 -18.20
N LEU A 577 2.19 1.96 -17.49
CA LEU A 577 3.05 3.14 -17.45
C LEU A 577 3.68 3.43 -18.81
N HIS A 578 4.13 2.40 -19.53
CA HIS A 578 4.68 2.59 -20.88
C HIS A 578 3.61 3.10 -21.85
N ALA A 579 2.40 2.54 -21.82
CA ALA A 579 1.29 2.99 -22.66
C ALA A 579 0.86 4.44 -22.32
N ALA A 580 0.76 4.78 -21.03
CA ALA A 580 0.45 6.14 -20.58
C ALA A 580 1.55 7.15 -20.97
N ALA A 581 2.82 6.78 -20.82
CA ALA A 581 3.95 7.63 -21.22
C ALA A 581 4.02 7.83 -22.76
N ALA A 582 3.60 6.84 -23.55
CA ALA A 582 3.50 6.95 -25.00
C ALA A 582 2.37 7.87 -25.45
N ARG A 583 1.20 7.80 -24.79
CA ARG A 583 0.07 8.72 -25.01
C ARG A 583 0.43 10.16 -24.65
N GLY A 584 1.14 10.33 -23.55
CA GLY A 584 1.37 11.63 -22.92
C GLY A 584 0.22 12.05 -22.00
N GLY A 585 0.55 12.85 -21.00
CA GLY A 585 -0.36 13.31 -19.95
C GLY A 585 0.10 12.90 -18.55
N VAL A 586 -0.58 13.41 -17.54
CA VAL A 586 -0.21 13.23 -16.13
C VAL A 586 -1.27 12.46 -15.34
N VAL A 587 -0.82 11.68 -14.36
CA VAL A 587 -1.70 10.94 -13.46
C VAL A 587 -2.44 11.89 -12.52
N ARG A 588 -3.61 11.46 -12.04
CA ARG A 588 -4.36 12.19 -11.00
C ARG A 588 -3.46 12.44 -9.78
N PRO A 589 -3.41 13.66 -9.21
CA PRO A 589 -2.50 14.00 -8.12
C PRO A 589 -2.60 13.04 -6.91
N SER A 590 -3.81 12.59 -6.57
CA SER A 590 -4.03 11.64 -5.47
C SER A 590 -3.32 10.29 -5.62
N LEU A 591 -2.90 9.91 -6.84
CA LEU A 591 -2.22 8.65 -7.12
C LEU A 591 -0.68 8.79 -7.13
N VAL A 592 -0.17 10.02 -7.17
CA VAL A 592 1.27 10.30 -7.29
C VAL A 592 2.08 9.68 -6.13
N PRO A 593 1.68 9.78 -4.84
CA PRO A 593 2.44 9.14 -3.77
C PRO A 593 2.57 7.62 -3.94
N ALA A 594 1.49 6.94 -4.33
CA ALA A 594 1.50 5.50 -4.56
C ALA A 594 2.34 5.12 -5.79
N LEU A 595 2.31 5.94 -6.84
CA LEU A 595 3.19 5.79 -8.00
C LEU A 595 4.67 5.96 -7.64
N LEU A 596 5.00 6.97 -6.84
CA LEU A 596 6.37 7.23 -6.36
C LEU A 596 6.90 6.08 -5.49
N ASP A 597 6.05 5.54 -4.61
CA ASP A 597 6.37 4.37 -3.82
C ASP A 597 6.51 3.10 -4.67
N ALA A 598 5.76 2.96 -5.77
CA ALA A 598 5.93 1.86 -6.70
C ALA A 598 7.29 1.94 -7.44
N GLY A 599 7.66 3.11 -7.96
CA GLY A 599 8.97 3.33 -8.59
C GLY A 599 10.15 3.21 -7.62
N ARG A 600 9.95 3.52 -6.33
CA ARG A 600 10.94 3.21 -5.27
C ARG A 600 11.22 1.70 -5.20
N ARG A 601 10.16 0.88 -5.22
CA ARG A 601 10.24 -0.59 -5.08
C ARG A 601 10.67 -1.30 -6.36
N ASN A 602 10.40 -0.70 -7.52
CA ASN A 602 10.65 -1.30 -8.83
C ASN A 602 11.38 -0.30 -9.73
N THR A 603 12.67 -0.54 -9.97
CA THR A 603 13.51 0.33 -10.83
C THR A 603 13.10 0.28 -12.29
N GLY A 604 12.55 -0.84 -12.78
CA GLY A 604 12.18 -1.03 -14.18
C GLY A 604 11.06 -0.13 -14.67
N VAL A 605 10.25 0.43 -13.77
CA VAL A 605 9.14 1.32 -14.13
C VAL A 605 9.47 2.80 -13.96
N ARG A 606 10.65 3.15 -13.42
CA ARG A 606 10.99 4.53 -13.03
C ARG A 606 10.95 5.52 -14.19
N SER A 607 11.56 5.18 -15.32
CA SER A 607 11.59 6.05 -16.50
C SER A 607 10.18 6.36 -17.02
N ALA A 608 9.32 5.35 -17.16
CA ALA A 608 7.94 5.56 -17.58
C ALA A 608 7.10 6.31 -16.53
N ALA A 609 7.30 6.01 -15.24
CA ALA A 609 6.63 6.71 -14.14
C ALA A 609 7.01 8.20 -14.08
N ALA A 610 8.27 8.55 -14.33
CA ALA A 610 8.74 9.93 -14.36
C ALA A 610 8.00 10.77 -15.42
N ARG A 611 7.69 10.17 -16.58
CA ARG A 611 6.99 10.85 -17.68
C ARG A 611 5.52 11.16 -17.40
N VAL A 612 4.88 10.46 -16.47
CA VAL A 612 3.46 10.64 -16.15
C VAL A 612 3.21 11.27 -14.78
N ALA A 613 4.26 11.51 -13.98
CA ALA A 613 4.13 12.05 -12.62
C ALA A 613 3.88 13.58 -12.59
N GLY A 614 4.24 14.30 -13.65
CA GLY A 614 4.00 15.74 -13.79
C GLY A 614 4.79 16.63 -12.83
N ALA A 615 4.48 17.93 -12.84
CA ALA A 615 5.08 18.92 -11.94
C ALA A 615 4.77 18.60 -10.47
N ARG A 616 3.58 18.04 -10.20
CA ARG A 616 3.19 17.57 -8.87
C ARG A 616 4.13 16.48 -8.35
N GLY A 617 4.49 15.51 -9.19
CA GLY A 617 5.43 14.45 -8.86
C GLY A 617 6.82 14.97 -8.54
N ALA A 618 7.36 15.87 -9.39
CA ALA A 618 8.66 16.48 -9.17
C ALA A 618 8.72 17.27 -7.84
N TRP A 619 7.68 18.05 -7.56
CA TRP A 619 7.61 18.80 -6.30
C TRP A 619 7.49 17.90 -5.06
N LEU A 620 6.74 16.80 -5.13
CA LEU A 620 6.69 15.81 -4.03
C LEU A 620 8.05 15.11 -3.85
N ALA A 621 8.72 14.75 -4.95
CA ALA A 621 10.05 14.14 -4.92
C ALA A 621 11.12 15.06 -4.31
N GLY A 622 10.97 16.38 -4.45
CA GLY A 622 11.83 17.37 -3.78
C GLY A 622 11.67 17.42 -2.26
N GLN A 623 10.55 16.95 -1.72
CA GLN A 623 10.24 17.00 -0.29
C GLN A 623 10.62 15.73 0.47
N ARG A 624 10.75 14.59 -0.23
CA ARG A 624 11.04 13.28 0.39
C ARG A 624 12.22 12.59 -0.28
N ALA A 625 13.27 12.31 0.51
CA ALA A 625 14.50 11.70 0.02
C ALA A 625 14.29 10.37 -0.74
N ASP A 626 13.39 9.52 -0.25
CA ASP A 626 13.05 8.22 -0.86
C ASP A 626 12.49 8.31 -2.29
N TRP A 627 12.01 9.49 -2.69
CA TRP A 627 11.41 9.75 -4.00
C TRP A 627 12.32 10.54 -4.94
N ARG A 628 13.54 10.93 -4.49
CA ARG A 628 14.49 11.71 -5.30
C ARG A 628 14.88 11.05 -6.61
N TRP A 629 14.74 9.73 -6.72
CA TRP A 629 14.95 8.99 -7.97
C TRP A 629 14.17 9.60 -9.14
N LEU A 630 12.98 10.17 -8.89
CA LEU A 630 12.18 10.79 -9.94
C LEU A 630 12.89 12.01 -10.55
N LEU A 631 13.56 12.82 -9.72
CA LEU A 631 14.32 13.98 -10.16
C LEU A 631 15.55 13.56 -10.96
N ASP A 632 16.20 12.47 -10.56
CA ASP A 632 17.33 11.89 -11.29
C ASP A 632 16.91 11.39 -12.69
N GLU A 633 15.73 10.75 -12.79
CA GLU A 633 15.16 10.30 -14.08
C GLU A 633 14.73 11.48 -14.95
N ALA A 634 14.00 12.45 -14.39
CA ALA A 634 13.51 13.64 -15.09
C ALA A 634 14.64 14.57 -15.57
N GLY A 635 15.82 14.52 -14.94
CA GLY A 635 17.02 15.21 -15.39
C GLY A 635 17.72 14.57 -16.60
N THR A 636 17.23 13.43 -17.08
CA THR A 636 17.80 12.72 -18.25
C THR A 636 17.15 13.24 -19.53
N PRO A 637 17.90 13.68 -20.57
CA PRO A 637 17.34 14.23 -21.82
C PRO A 637 16.37 13.28 -22.56
N ALA A 638 16.39 11.98 -22.25
CA ALA A 638 15.46 10.98 -22.76
C ALA A 638 14.01 11.11 -22.22
N THR A 639 13.75 11.98 -21.25
CA THR A 639 12.42 12.18 -20.64
C THR A 639 11.63 13.36 -21.20
N LEU A 640 12.22 14.17 -22.09
CA LEU A 640 11.48 15.22 -22.80
C LEU A 640 10.52 14.58 -23.83
N PRO A 641 9.25 15.02 -23.91
CA PRO A 641 8.30 14.48 -24.88
C PRO A 641 8.82 14.71 -26.32
N PRO A 642 8.68 13.73 -27.23
CA PRO A 642 8.94 13.93 -28.65
C PRO A 642 7.80 14.74 -29.24
N GLY A 643 7.84 16.06 -29.06
CA GLY A 643 6.82 16.97 -29.59
C GLY A 643 6.45 18.07 -28.60
N GLY A 644 7.17 19.17 -28.65
CA GLY A 644 6.83 20.38 -27.89
C GLY A 644 7.98 21.39 -27.93
N GLY A 645 7.99 22.26 -28.93
CA GLY A 645 8.80 23.49 -29.00
C GLY A 645 10.32 23.30 -29.11
N ASP A 646 10.85 23.53 -30.31
CA ASP A 646 12.27 23.73 -30.62
C ASP A 646 13.29 22.79 -29.95
N SER A 647 13.42 21.58 -30.50
CA SER A 647 14.53 20.65 -30.24
C SER A 647 15.91 21.16 -30.70
N ALA A 648 16.05 22.47 -30.94
CA ALA A 648 17.29 23.13 -31.35
C ALA A 648 17.91 23.97 -30.22
N ALA A 649 17.22 24.20 -29.10
CA ALA A 649 17.65 25.16 -28.08
C ALA A 649 18.56 24.62 -26.96
N TRP A 650 18.74 23.29 -26.82
CA TRP A 650 19.56 22.68 -25.76
C TRP A 650 20.99 22.30 -26.17
N HIS A 651 21.48 22.79 -27.32
CA HIS A 651 22.80 22.44 -27.85
C HIS A 651 23.64 23.66 -28.22
N THR A 652 23.77 24.63 -27.31
CA THR A 652 24.85 25.62 -27.40
C THR A 652 26.12 24.98 -26.81
N GLY A 653 27.21 24.89 -27.59
CA GLY A 653 28.42 24.17 -27.20
C GLY A 653 29.06 24.55 -25.85
N GLU A 654 28.69 25.68 -25.25
CA GLU A 654 29.14 26.10 -23.91
C GLU A 654 28.39 25.41 -22.75
N GLY A 655 27.09 25.14 -22.90
CA GLY A 655 26.26 24.50 -21.86
C GLY A 655 26.64 23.04 -21.62
N ASP A 656 26.97 22.32 -22.69
CA ASP A 656 27.42 20.92 -22.64
C ASP A 656 28.79 20.79 -21.95
N ILE A 657 29.71 21.74 -22.20
CA ILE A 657 31.03 21.78 -21.56
C ILE A 657 30.88 22.01 -20.05
N ALA A 658 30.02 22.96 -19.65
CA ALA A 658 29.74 23.21 -18.25
C ALA A 658 29.17 21.96 -17.56
N ALA A 659 28.11 21.37 -18.14
CA ALA A 659 27.49 20.16 -17.60
C ALA A 659 28.46 18.96 -17.52
N TRP A 660 29.38 18.82 -18.49
CA TRP A 660 30.42 17.77 -18.49
C TRP A 660 31.45 17.96 -17.37
N HIS A 661 31.88 19.20 -17.11
CA HIS A 661 32.90 19.50 -16.10
C HIS A 661 32.36 19.62 -14.68
N THR A 662 31.10 20.03 -14.49
CA THR A 662 30.50 20.20 -13.16
C THR A 662 29.55 19.08 -12.74
N GLY A 663 29.13 18.22 -13.67
CA GLY A 663 28.20 17.13 -13.42
C GLY A 663 28.83 15.90 -12.74
N GLY A 664 28.07 15.22 -11.88
CA GLY A 664 28.44 13.89 -11.38
C GLY A 664 28.35 12.79 -12.46
N GLY A 665 28.85 11.59 -12.18
CA GLY A 665 28.97 10.49 -13.16
C GLY A 665 27.67 10.12 -13.90
N SER A 666 26.50 10.22 -13.26
CA SER A 666 25.20 9.96 -13.90
C SER A 666 24.76 11.08 -14.85
N VAL A 667 25.00 12.35 -14.48
CA VAL A 667 24.72 13.52 -15.34
C VAL A 667 25.61 13.49 -16.58
N ARG A 668 26.90 13.21 -16.38
CA ARG A 668 27.88 13.05 -17.46
C ARG A 668 27.52 11.90 -18.41
N LEU A 669 27.06 10.77 -17.87
CA LEU A 669 26.57 9.64 -18.67
C LEU A 669 25.34 10.02 -19.51
N GLY A 670 24.36 10.70 -18.91
CA GLY A 670 23.16 11.18 -19.62
C GLY A 670 23.49 12.16 -20.74
N LEU A 671 24.43 13.06 -20.52
CA LEU A 671 24.95 13.98 -21.53
C LEU A 671 25.61 13.23 -22.70
N LEU A 672 26.49 12.25 -22.42
CA LEU A 672 27.11 11.43 -23.47
C LEU A 672 26.07 10.66 -24.29
N VAL A 673 25.07 10.05 -23.65
CA VAL A 673 24.00 9.33 -24.36
C VAL A 673 23.24 10.27 -25.30
N ALA A 674 22.93 11.50 -24.86
CA ALA A 674 22.26 12.49 -25.69
C ALA A 674 23.15 12.96 -26.85
N LEU A 675 24.40 13.34 -26.57
CA LEU A 675 25.35 13.78 -27.60
C LEU A 675 25.68 12.66 -28.59
N ARG A 676 25.72 11.39 -28.19
CA ARG A 676 25.93 10.28 -29.14
C ARG A 676 24.81 10.10 -30.16
N ARG A 677 23.61 10.62 -29.89
CA ARG A 677 22.51 10.64 -30.86
C ARG A 677 22.55 11.87 -31.77
N ALA A 678 22.96 13.02 -31.25
CA ALA A 678 22.90 14.30 -31.95
C ALA A 678 24.23 14.72 -32.63
N ALA A 679 25.36 14.53 -31.94
CA ALA A 679 26.71 14.92 -32.36
C ALA A 679 27.76 13.88 -31.86
N PRO A 680 27.87 12.70 -32.50
CA PRO A 680 28.71 11.59 -32.03
C PRO A 680 30.19 11.95 -31.84
N ASP A 681 30.75 12.76 -32.74
CA ASP A 681 32.14 13.20 -32.68
C ASP A 681 32.40 14.07 -31.43
N ARG A 682 31.43 14.92 -31.07
CA ARG A 682 31.56 15.80 -29.90
C ARG A 682 31.58 15.03 -28.60
N ALA A 683 30.72 14.00 -28.48
CA ALA A 683 30.72 13.11 -27.32
C ALA A 683 32.07 12.39 -27.17
N ARG A 684 32.64 11.90 -28.28
CA ARG A 684 33.95 11.25 -28.31
C ARG A 684 35.05 12.22 -27.86
N GLU A 685 35.08 13.44 -28.40
CA GLU A 685 36.04 14.48 -28.02
C GLU A 685 35.98 14.83 -26.52
N LEU A 686 34.76 14.96 -25.96
CA LEU A 686 34.57 15.22 -24.53
C LEU A 686 35.11 14.06 -23.68
N LEU A 687 34.80 12.82 -24.05
CA LEU A 687 35.31 11.63 -23.37
C LEU A 687 36.84 11.53 -23.47
N GLU A 688 37.41 11.77 -24.64
CA GLU A 688 38.86 11.77 -24.86
C GLU A 688 39.57 12.84 -24.02
N SER A 689 38.97 14.03 -23.88
CA SER A 689 39.55 15.15 -23.14
C SER A 689 39.79 14.86 -21.65
N THR A 690 39.03 13.93 -21.07
CA THR A 690 39.14 13.57 -19.65
C THR A 690 39.52 12.11 -19.42
N TRP A 691 39.76 11.32 -20.48
CA TRP A 691 40.01 9.87 -20.42
C TRP A 691 41.02 9.46 -19.34
N GLU A 692 42.18 10.11 -19.30
CA GLU A 692 43.25 9.79 -18.35
C GLU A 692 42.89 10.09 -16.88
N ARG A 693 41.90 10.96 -16.64
CA ARG A 693 41.44 11.37 -15.31
C ARG A 693 40.24 10.57 -14.81
N GLU A 694 39.54 9.86 -15.71
CA GLU A 694 38.38 9.06 -15.35
C GLU A 694 38.75 7.85 -14.48
N THR A 695 37.84 7.48 -13.59
CA THR A 695 37.93 6.20 -12.87
C THR A 695 37.75 5.04 -13.86
N SER A 696 38.25 3.86 -13.52
CA SER A 696 38.06 2.69 -14.38
C SER A 696 36.60 2.27 -14.55
N GLU A 697 35.76 2.55 -13.55
CA GLU A 697 34.32 2.30 -13.61
C GLU A 697 33.64 3.25 -14.60
N ASP A 698 33.97 4.54 -14.51
CA ASP A 698 33.45 5.55 -15.43
C ASP A 698 33.96 5.34 -16.86
N ARG A 699 35.23 4.96 -17.06
CA ARG A 699 35.75 4.60 -18.40
C ARG A 699 34.95 3.51 -19.07
N ALA A 700 34.67 2.41 -18.36
CA ALA A 700 33.87 1.31 -18.89
C ALA A 700 32.43 1.76 -19.21
N ARG A 701 31.79 2.51 -18.30
CA ARG A 701 30.44 3.06 -18.51
C ARG A 701 30.36 4.02 -19.69
N PHE A 702 31.32 4.94 -19.81
CA PHE A 702 31.34 5.95 -20.86
C PHE A 702 31.67 5.35 -22.23
N LEU A 703 32.61 4.39 -22.29
CA LEU A 703 32.85 3.63 -23.53
C LEU A 703 31.56 2.96 -24.02
N GLY A 704 30.78 2.35 -23.11
CA GLY A 704 29.50 1.74 -23.46
C GLY A 704 28.52 2.68 -24.18
N THR A 705 28.63 4.00 -24.00
CA THR A 705 27.78 4.97 -24.72
C THR A 705 28.08 5.08 -26.21
N LEU A 706 29.31 4.76 -26.63
CA LEU A 706 29.77 4.88 -28.02
C LEU A 706 29.03 3.94 -28.97
N GLY A 707 28.38 2.88 -28.45
CA GLY A 707 27.54 2.00 -29.25
C GLY A 707 26.45 2.76 -30.03
N ASN A 708 25.91 3.85 -29.48
CA ASN A 708 25.04 4.75 -30.22
C ASN A 708 25.87 5.61 -31.18
N GLY A 709 25.65 5.49 -32.49
CA GLY A 709 26.41 6.27 -33.49
C GLY A 709 27.86 5.80 -33.71
N LEU A 710 28.18 4.55 -33.36
CA LEU A 710 29.52 3.95 -33.51
C LEU A 710 30.05 4.08 -34.95
N SER A 711 31.29 4.55 -35.10
CA SER A 711 31.91 4.77 -36.40
C SER A 711 33.41 4.51 -36.39
N ALA A 712 34.03 4.50 -37.58
CA ALA A 712 35.48 4.33 -37.72
C ALA A 712 36.31 5.42 -36.97
N ARG A 713 35.70 6.57 -36.66
CA ARG A 713 36.35 7.64 -35.87
C ARG A 713 36.52 7.28 -34.40
N ASP A 714 35.71 6.35 -33.88
CA ASP A 714 35.81 5.88 -32.49
C ASP A 714 36.93 4.85 -32.30
N GLU A 715 37.39 4.21 -33.38
CA GLU A 715 38.37 3.11 -33.36
C GLU A 715 39.69 3.44 -32.64
N PRO A 716 40.33 4.62 -32.82
CA PRO A 716 41.59 4.92 -32.15
C PRO A 716 41.47 4.94 -30.61
N LEU A 717 40.35 5.45 -30.08
CA LEU A 717 40.08 5.43 -28.64
C LEU A 717 39.87 4.00 -28.14
N LEU A 718 39.13 3.18 -28.90
CA LEU A 718 38.84 1.79 -28.54
C LEU A 718 40.11 0.91 -28.60
N GLU A 719 40.95 1.06 -29.62
CA GLU A 719 42.24 0.35 -29.71
C GLU A 719 43.17 0.73 -28.57
N ARG A 720 43.20 2.00 -28.16
CA ARG A 720 43.93 2.42 -26.96
C ARG A 720 43.34 1.81 -25.68
N ALA A 721 42.03 1.67 -25.59
CA ALA A 721 41.36 1.08 -24.43
C ALA A 721 41.60 -0.44 -24.28
N LEU A 722 42.02 -1.15 -25.34
CA LEU A 722 42.46 -2.55 -25.25
C LEU A 722 43.71 -2.71 -24.37
N ASP A 723 44.50 -1.65 -24.18
CA ASP A 723 45.71 -1.65 -23.36
C ASP A 723 45.46 -1.14 -21.92
N ASP A 724 44.20 -0.86 -21.54
CA ASP A 724 43.85 -0.44 -20.17
C ASP A 724 44.15 -1.54 -19.14
N ARG A 725 44.58 -1.18 -17.93
CA ARG A 725 44.89 -2.13 -16.85
C ARG A 725 43.67 -2.91 -16.37
N ARG A 726 42.48 -2.33 -16.46
CA ARG A 726 41.23 -2.90 -15.93
C ARG A 726 40.52 -3.73 -16.98
N LYS A 727 40.09 -4.93 -16.57
CA LYS A 727 39.48 -5.91 -17.47
C LYS A 727 38.17 -5.38 -18.07
N GLU A 728 37.39 -4.66 -17.28
CA GLU A 728 36.08 -4.12 -17.62
C GLU A 728 36.19 -3.09 -18.75
N VAL A 729 37.23 -2.25 -18.73
CA VAL A 729 37.51 -1.26 -19.78
C VAL A 729 37.91 -1.95 -21.08
N ARG A 730 38.84 -2.92 -21.01
CA ARG A 730 39.23 -3.72 -22.19
C ARG A 730 38.04 -4.46 -22.79
N GLN A 731 37.19 -5.03 -21.95
CA GLN A 731 36.00 -5.76 -22.38
C GLN A 731 35.00 -4.83 -23.10
N ALA A 732 34.71 -3.64 -22.56
CA ALA A 732 33.86 -2.66 -23.21
C ALA A 732 34.40 -2.23 -24.59
N ALA A 733 35.73 -2.08 -24.71
CA ALA A 733 36.37 -1.76 -25.98
C ALA A 733 36.30 -2.91 -27.00
N LEU A 734 36.56 -4.15 -26.56
CA LEU A 734 36.45 -5.35 -27.39
C LEU A 734 35.05 -5.55 -27.95
N GLU A 735 34.02 -5.32 -27.12
CA GLU A 735 32.61 -5.46 -27.53
C GLU A 735 32.26 -4.51 -28.68
N LEU A 736 32.70 -3.26 -28.60
CA LEU A 736 32.47 -2.26 -29.65
C LEU A 736 33.32 -2.53 -30.91
N LEU A 737 34.60 -2.87 -30.75
CA LEU A 737 35.48 -3.17 -31.90
C LEU A 737 35.04 -4.40 -32.70
N ARG A 738 34.41 -5.38 -32.04
CA ARG A 738 33.89 -6.59 -32.71
C ARG A 738 32.76 -6.30 -33.69
N VAL A 739 32.06 -5.18 -33.53
CA VAL A 739 30.90 -4.83 -34.36
C VAL A 739 31.08 -3.61 -35.22
N LEU A 740 32.18 -2.89 -35.04
CA LEU A 740 32.59 -1.83 -35.92
C LEU A 740 33.00 -2.41 -37.29
N PRO A 741 32.26 -2.14 -38.38
CA PRO A 741 32.57 -2.70 -39.69
C PRO A 741 33.96 -2.26 -40.16
N GLY A 742 34.77 -3.24 -40.58
CA GLY A 742 36.12 -2.98 -41.09
C GLY A 742 37.18 -2.66 -40.03
N ALA A 743 36.86 -2.81 -38.74
CA ALA A 743 37.82 -2.61 -37.65
C ALA A 743 39.07 -3.48 -37.80
N ALA A 744 40.20 -2.93 -37.36
CA ALA A 744 41.50 -3.58 -37.34
C ALA A 744 41.46 -4.90 -36.54
N LEU A 745 40.77 -4.93 -35.40
CA LEU A 745 40.53 -6.15 -34.62
C LEU A 745 39.91 -7.26 -35.48
N GLY A 746 38.82 -6.96 -36.17
CA GLY A 746 38.13 -7.93 -37.04
C GLY A 746 39.02 -8.44 -38.18
N LYS A 747 39.82 -7.56 -38.79
CA LYS A 747 40.80 -7.92 -39.83
C LYS A 747 41.90 -8.84 -39.29
N ARG A 748 42.44 -8.56 -38.09
CA ARG A 748 43.44 -9.41 -37.43
C ARG A 748 42.86 -10.81 -37.15
N MET A 749 41.64 -10.88 -36.63
CA MET A 749 40.97 -12.16 -36.36
C MET A 749 40.67 -12.95 -37.64
N ALA A 750 40.18 -12.29 -38.70
CA ALA A 750 39.95 -12.91 -39.99
C ALA A 750 41.25 -13.47 -40.61
N ALA A 751 42.37 -12.74 -40.51
CA ALA A 751 43.67 -13.22 -41.00
C ALA A 751 44.13 -14.48 -40.25
N ARG A 752 43.96 -14.52 -38.92
CA ARG A 752 44.29 -15.70 -38.10
C ARG A 752 43.42 -16.90 -38.45
N THR A 753 42.11 -16.68 -38.62
CA THR A 753 41.18 -17.75 -39.04
C THR A 753 41.47 -18.23 -40.46
N ALA A 754 41.82 -17.36 -41.41
CA ALA A 754 42.19 -17.77 -42.77
C ALA A 754 43.49 -18.60 -42.81
N ALA A 755 44.41 -18.37 -41.87
CA ALA A 755 45.59 -19.21 -41.69
C ALA A 755 45.22 -20.60 -41.12
N ALA A 756 44.25 -20.64 -40.20
CA ALA A 756 43.85 -21.86 -39.50
C ALA A 756 42.78 -22.71 -40.23
N VAL A 757 41.92 -22.10 -41.05
CA VAL A 757 40.77 -22.75 -41.69
C VAL A 757 40.78 -22.39 -43.18
N ARG A 758 41.01 -23.38 -44.04
CA ARG A 758 41.13 -23.18 -45.50
C ARG A 758 40.16 -24.09 -46.24
N PHE A 759 39.42 -23.53 -47.18
CA PHE A 759 38.51 -24.27 -48.05
C PHE A 759 38.88 -23.98 -49.51
N ASP A 760 39.12 -25.04 -50.29
CA ASP A 760 39.55 -24.95 -51.70
C ASP A 760 38.39 -25.13 -52.71
N GLY A 761 37.15 -25.14 -52.23
CA GLY A 761 35.96 -25.46 -53.03
C GLY A 761 35.51 -26.93 -52.91
N ARG A 762 36.36 -27.83 -52.41
CA ARG A 762 36.05 -29.27 -52.30
C ARG A 762 36.39 -29.88 -50.94
N ARG A 763 37.43 -29.40 -50.25
CA ARG A 763 37.91 -29.92 -48.96
C ARG A 763 38.16 -28.79 -47.97
N LEU A 764 37.68 -28.98 -46.74
CA LEU A 764 38.04 -28.15 -45.59
C LEU A 764 39.32 -28.68 -44.95
N THR A 765 40.31 -27.81 -44.76
CA THR A 765 41.55 -28.12 -44.04
C THR A 765 41.64 -27.22 -42.82
N VAL A 766 41.90 -27.81 -41.66
CA VAL A 766 42.01 -27.09 -40.38
C VAL A 766 43.37 -27.35 -39.74
N VAL A 767 44.11 -26.28 -39.47
CA VAL A 767 45.40 -26.27 -38.76
C VAL A 767 45.26 -25.29 -37.59
N PRO A 768 44.90 -25.75 -36.38
CA PRO A 768 44.68 -24.86 -35.24
C PRO A 768 46.00 -24.21 -34.77
N PRO A 769 45.95 -23.01 -34.17
CA PRO A 769 47.11 -22.44 -33.48
C PRO A 769 47.59 -23.32 -32.33
N GLU A 770 48.91 -23.37 -32.10
CA GLU A 770 49.51 -24.20 -31.05
C GLU A 770 49.60 -23.49 -29.69
N GLU A 771 49.76 -22.15 -29.68
CA GLU A 771 49.98 -21.36 -28.47
C GLU A 771 49.17 -20.04 -28.42
N LEU A 772 48.87 -19.57 -27.20
CA LEU A 772 48.25 -18.27 -26.93
C LEU A 772 49.34 -17.19 -26.82
N ASP A 773 49.58 -16.46 -27.91
CA ASP A 773 50.50 -15.33 -27.94
C ASP A 773 49.94 -14.07 -27.24
N HIS A 774 50.79 -13.04 -27.12
CA HIS A 774 50.42 -11.76 -26.49
C HIS A 774 49.31 -11.02 -27.27
N ASP A 775 49.34 -11.10 -28.60
CA ASP A 775 48.43 -10.34 -29.46
C ASP A 775 47.01 -10.92 -29.43
N LEU A 776 46.87 -12.25 -29.34
CA LEU A 776 45.60 -12.92 -29.10
C LEU A 776 45.00 -12.56 -27.73
N ARG A 777 45.83 -12.40 -26.69
CA ARG A 777 45.35 -11.94 -25.37
C ARG A 777 44.87 -10.49 -25.42
N ARG A 778 45.59 -9.62 -26.12
CA ARG A 778 45.19 -8.22 -26.36
C ARG A 778 43.87 -8.14 -27.12
N ASP A 779 43.70 -9.01 -28.11
CA ASP A 779 42.49 -9.12 -28.95
C ASP A 779 41.33 -9.89 -28.26
N GLY A 780 41.45 -10.18 -26.97
CA GLY A 780 40.34 -10.63 -26.13
C GLY A 780 40.16 -12.15 -26.03
N VAL A 781 41.14 -12.95 -26.44
CA VAL A 781 41.13 -14.39 -26.18
C VAL A 781 41.45 -14.66 -24.71
N ALA A 782 40.63 -15.48 -24.06
CA ALA A 782 40.72 -15.77 -22.62
C ALA A 782 42.07 -16.40 -22.23
N ALA A 783 42.40 -16.40 -20.93
CA ALA A 783 43.71 -16.87 -20.47
C ALA A 783 43.86 -18.41 -20.45
N ALA A 784 42.77 -19.19 -20.42
CA ALA A 784 42.82 -20.66 -20.35
C ALA A 784 41.58 -21.36 -20.94
N PRO A 785 41.74 -22.58 -21.51
CA PRO A 785 40.64 -23.41 -21.99
C PRO A 785 39.76 -23.96 -20.87
N ALA A 786 38.51 -24.33 -21.20
CA ALA A 786 37.67 -25.11 -20.30
C ALA A 786 38.27 -26.51 -20.04
N ARG A 787 37.99 -27.08 -18.86
CA ARG A 787 38.51 -28.41 -18.46
C ARG A 787 38.10 -29.47 -19.50
N GLY A 788 39.09 -30.18 -20.05
CA GLY A 788 38.87 -31.24 -21.04
C GLY A 788 38.92 -30.78 -22.52
N VAL A 789 39.17 -29.50 -22.80
CA VAL A 789 39.38 -28.99 -24.17
C VAL A 789 40.88 -28.84 -24.43
N GLY A 790 41.38 -29.44 -25.51
CA GLY A 790 42.78 -29.30 -25.93
C GLY A 790 43.11 -27.84 -26.33
N PRO A 791 44.32 -27.33 -26.05
CA PRO A 791 44.70 -25.94 -26.33
C PRO A 791 44.40 -25.49 -27.77
N GLY A 792 44.72 -26.30 -28.78
CA GLY A 792 44.45 -25.97 -30.18
C GLY A 792 42.96 -25.92 -30.54
N ALA A 793 42.14 -26.79 -29.97
CA ALA A 793 40.68 -26.76 -30.19
C ALA A 793 40.04 -25.52 -29.58
N TRP A 794 40.48 -25.14 -28.39
CA TRP A 794 40.03 -23.93 -27.73
C TRP A 794 40.49 -22.67 -28.48
N LEU A 795 41.76 -22.59 -28.87
CA LEU A 795 42.27 -21.46 -29.66
C LEU A 795 41.54 -21.34 -30.99
N LEU A 796 41.28 -22.45 -31.68
CA LEU A 796 40.46 -22.47 -32.89
C LEU A 796 39.04 -21.94 -32.65
N GLU A 797 38.37 -22.37 -31.57
CA GLU A 797 37.04 -21.86 -31.20
C GLU A 797 37.06 -20.35 -30.98
N GLU A 798 38.07 -19.82 -30.27
CA GLU A 798 38.17 -18.39 -29.95
C GLU A 798 38.53 -17.51 -31.16
N ILE A 799 39.43 -17.97 -32.05
CA ILE A 799 39.73 -17.21 -33.28
C ILE A 799 38.54 -17.17 -34.23
N VAL A 800 37.80 -18.28 -34.35
CA VAL A 800 36.57 -18.35 -35.14
C VAL A 800 35.51 -17.45 -34.51
N ALA A 801 35.35 -17.47 -33.18
CA ALA A 801 34.40 -16.62 -32.45
C ALA A 801 34.67 -15.12 -32.62
N GLY A 802 35.95 -14.71 -32.67
CA GLY A 802 36.34 -13.33 -32.88
C GLY A 802 36.39 -12.89 -34.35
N THR A 803 36.19 -13.80 -35.31
CA THR A 803 36.19 -13.47 -36.73
C THR A 803 34.83 -12.89 -37.15
N PRO A 804 34.78 -11.71 -37.81
CA PRO A 804 33.54 -11.17 -38.35
C PRO A 804 32.86 -12.17 -39.28
N LEU A 805 31.58 -12.44 -39.06
CA LEU A 805 30.84 -13.47 -39.80
C LEU A 805 30.82 -13.21 -41.32
N ASP A 806 30.82 -11.94 -41.74
CA ASP A 806 30.89 -11.55 -43.16
C ASP A 806 32.24 -11.88 -43.83
N SER A 807 33.26 -12.27 -43.06
CA SER A 807 34.55 -12.73 -43.62
C SER A 807 34.47 -14.13 -44.20
N TRP A 808 33.45 -14.92 -43.83
CA TRP A 808 33.25 -16.31 -44.28
C TRP A 808 32.58 -16.36 -45.65
N THR A 809 33.31 -15.92 -46.68
CA THR A 809 32.83 -15.85 -48.06
C THR A 809 33.06 -17.16 -48.83
N GLY A 810 32.34 -17.35 -49.94
CA GLY A 810 32.52 -18.50 -50.87
C GLY A 810 31.55 -19.66 -50.69
N LEU A 811 30.89 -19.77 -49.55
CA LEU A 811 29.74 -20.66 -49.30
C LEU A 811 28.68 -19.89 -48.51
N ASP A 812 27.43 -20.35 -48.55
CA ASP A 812 26.41 -19.82 -47.64
C ASP A 812 26.61 -20.36 -46.20
N PRO A 813 26.01 -19.73 -45.17
CA PRO A 813 26.16 -20.19 -43.79
C PRO A 813 25.73 -21.65 -43.55
N ALA A 814 24.71 -22.14 -44.25
CA ALA A 814 24.23 -23.51 -44.10
C ALA A 814 25.22 -24.52 -44.67
N GLU A 815 25.85 -24.19 -45.80
CA GLU A 815 26.91 -24.97 -46.41
C GLU A 815 28.19 -24.97 -45.56
N TRP A 816 28.60 -23.83 -45.01
CA TRP A 816 29.71 -23.76 -44.06
C TRP A 816 29.49 -24.65 -42.85
N VAL A 817 28.31 -24.58 -42.24
CA VAL A 817 27.92 -25.43 -41.11
C VAL A 817 27.91 -26.90 -41.52
N ARG A 818 27.40 -27.24 -42.71
CA ARG A 818 27.38 -28.62 -43.23
C ARG A 818 28.79 -29.19 -43.43
N VAL A 819 29.69 -28.42 -44.05
CA VAL A 819 31.08 -28.82 -44.27
C VAL A 819 31.82 -28.95 -42.93
N GLY A 820 31.62 -28.00 -42.01
CA GLY A 820 32.21 -28.05 -40.67
C GLY A 820 31.74 -29.26 -39.85
N ARG A 821 30.45 -29.61 -39.92
CA ARG A 821 29.88 -30.80 -39.25
C ARG A 821 30.49 -32.12 -39.71
N ALA A 822 30.93 -32.19 -40.96
CA ALA A 822 31.52 -33.39 -41.55
C ALA A 822 33.04 -33.49 -41.29
N HIS A 823 33.63 -32.56 -40.53
CA HIS A 823 35.06 -32.49 -40.27
C HIS A 823 35.41 -32.93 -38.84
N ASP A 824 36.62 -33.44 -38.62
CA ASP A 824 37.10 -33.87 -37.29
C ASP A 824 37.17 -32.72 -36.25
N TRP A 825 37.22 -31.48 -36.75
CA TRP A 825 37.23 -30.25 -35.94
C TRP A 825 35.84 -29.59 -35.81
N ALA A 826 34.75 -30.36 -36.02
CA ALA A 826 33.38 -29.85 -35.99
C ALA A 826 33.06 -29.05 -34.71
N THR A 827 33.38 -29.59 -33.53
CA THR A 827 33.03 -28.96 -32.25
C THR A 827 33.56 -27.53 -32.10
N PRO A 828 34.87 -27.25 -32.23
CA PRO A 828 35.40 -25.89 -32.09
C PRO A 828 34.95 -24.94 -33.22
N LEU A 829 34.77 -25.43 -34.45
CA LEU A 829 34.24 -24.61 -35.54
C LEU A 829 32.80 -24.16 -35.27
N LEU A 830 31.92 -25.10 -34.91
CA LEU A 830 30.51 -24.81 -34.65
C LEU A 830 30.33 -23.91 -33.41
N HIS A 831 31.08 -24.15 -32.33
CA HIS A 831 31.02 -23.27 -31.16
C HIS A 831 31.60 -21.89 -31.44
N GLY A 832 32.65 -21.80 -32.27
CA GLY A 832 33.20 -20.53 -32.72
C GLY A 832 32.18 -19.71 -33.49
N TRP A 833 31.57 -20.29 -34.53
CA TRP A 833 30.51 -19.60 -35.29
C TRP A 833 29.30 -19.26 -34.43
N ALA A 834 28.92 -20.12 -33.48
CA ALA A 834 27.83 -19.83 -32.56
C ALA A 834 28.12 -18.63 -31.65
N LYS A 835 29.31 -18.58 -31.03
CA LYS A 835 29.76 -17.43 -30.23
C LYS A 835 29.85 -16.16 -31.06
N ALA A 836 30.34 -16.25 -32.30
CA ALA A 836 30.39 -15.13 -33.23
C ALA A 836 28.97 -14.60 -33.53
N ALA A 837 28.01 -15.49 -33.83
CA ALA A 837 26.63 -15.13 -34.10
C ALA A 837 25.96 -14.44 -32.90
N ILE A 838 26.12 -14.97 -31.69
CA ILE A 838 25.56 -14.39 -30.46
C ILE A 838 26.16 -13.01 -30.18
N THR A 839 27.49 -12.90 -30.19
CA THR A 839 28.20 -11.67 -29.81
C THR A 839 27.96 -10.56 -30.83
N GLN A 840 28.05 -10.88 -32.13
CA GLN A 840 27.88 -9.89 -33.18
C GLN A 840 26.40 -9.47 -33.34
N HIS A 841 25.44 -10.37 -33.10
CA HIS A 841 24.02 -10.02 -33.13
C HIS A 841 23.60 -9.11 -31.99
N ALA A 842 24.10 -9.33 -30.76
CA ALA A 842 23.81 -8.49 -29.60
C ALA A 842 24.18 -7.01 -29.80
N MET A 843 24.98 -6.73 -30.83
CA MET A 843 25.59 -5.44 -31.10
C MET A 843 25.21 -4.90 -32.50
N ASN A 844 24.81 -5.76 -33.44
CA ASN A 844 24.21 -5.42 -34.72
C ASN A 844 23.15 -6.46 -35.10
N GLU A 845 21.90 -6.18 -34.72
CA GLU A 845 20.77 -7.10 -34.94
C GLU A 845 20.52 -7.40 -36.42
N GLN A 846 20.87 -6.46 -37.32
CA GLN A 846 20.67 -6.57 -38.78
C GLN A 846 21.81 -7.31 -39.50
N GLY A 847 22.86 -7.71 -38.78
CA GLY A 847 24.01 -8.42 -39.35
C GLY A 847 23.72 -9.88 -39.75
N PRO A 848 24.74 -10.61 -40.22
CA PRO A 848 24.60 -12.00 -40.70
C PRO A 848 24.26 -13.01 -39.59
N GLY A 849 24.33 -12.62 -38.31
CA GLY A 849 24.18 -13.50 -37.16
C GLY A 849 22.90 -14.34 -37.15
N GLN A 850 21.78 -13.77 -37.63
CA GLN A 850 20.49 -14.47 -37.71
C GLN A 850 20.53 -15.67 -38.67
N HIS A 851 21.20 -15.54 -39.81
CA HIS A 851 21.36 -16.62 -40.80
C HIS A 851 22.26 -17.73 -40.26
N TRP A 852 23.36 -17.37 -39.58
CA TRP A 852 24.24 -18.32 -38.92
C TRP A 852 23.55 -19.06 -37.78
N ALA A 853 22.78 -18.36 -36.95
CA ALA A 853 22.00 -18.99 -35.87
C ALA A 853 20.98 -20.00 -36.43
N ALA A 854 20.25 -19.64 -37.49
CA ALA A 854 19.33 -20.55 -38.17
C ALA A 854 20.05 -21.80 -38.74
N ALA A 855 21.20 -21.62 -39.38
CA ALA A 855 22.00 -22.74 -39.91
C ALA A 855 22.54 -23.66 -38.81
N LEU A 856 23.03 -23.09 -37.70
CA LEU A 856 23.59 -23.83 -36.56
C LEU A 856 22.51 -24.61 -35.78
N LEU A 857 21.29 -24.05 -35.68
CA LEU A 857 20.12 -24.67 -35.06
C LEU A 857 19.40 -25.70 -35.95
N GLY A 858 19.76 -25.78 -37.24
CA GLY A 858 19.21 -26.76 -38.18
C GLY A 858 19.52 -28.23 -37.82
N SER A 859 19.28 -29.14 -38.76
CA SER A 859 19.38 -30.59 -38.53
C SER A 859 20.73 -30.99 -37.91
N ASN A 860 20.67 -31.65 -36.74
CA ASN A 860 21.81 -32.11 -35.91
C ASN A 860 22.46 -31.06 -34.96
N ALA A 861 21.68 -30.22 -34.27
CA ALA A 861 22.18 -29.30 -33.22
C ALA A 861 22.88 -29.97 -32.01
N GLY A 862 22.96 -31.31 -31.95
CA GLY A 862 23.52 -32.11 -30.86
C GLY A 862 25.01 -31.87 -30.55
N LEU A 863 25.79 -31.34 -31.50
CA LEU A 863 27.21 -31.01 -31.31
C LEU A 863 27.45 -29.72 -30.52
N LEU A 864 26.44 -28.86 -30.36
CA LEU A 864 26.53 -27.63 -29.56
C LEU A 864 26.15 -27.92 -28.11
N ARG A 865 26.87 -27.29 -27.16
CA ARG A 865 26.49 -27.23 -25.74
C ARG A 865 25.06 -26.69 -25.59
N GLU A 866 24.32 -27.22 -24.64
CA GLU A 866 22.91 -26.86 -24.44
C GLU A 866 22.74 -25.35 -24.20
N SER A 867 23.56 -24.73 -23.35
CA SER A 867 23.50 -23.28 -23.09
C SER A 867 23.64 -22.46 -24.37
N VAL A 868 24.68 -22.74 -25.17
CA VAL A 868 24.95 -22.06 -26.44
C VAL A 868 23.80 -22.24 -27.43
N ARG A 869 23.19 -23.44 -27.46
CA ARG A 869 22.02 -23.69 -28.31
C ARG A 869 20.85 -22.77 -27.93
N TRP A 870 20.60 -22.55 -26.65
CA TRP A 870 19.52 -21.66 -26.21
C TRP A 870 19.85 -20.19 -26.42
N ASP A 871 21.11 -19.78 -26.24
CA ASP A 871 21.55 -18.42 -26.56
C ASP A 871 21.37 -18.11 -28.06
N LEU A 872 21.59 -19.09 -28.94
CA LEU A 872 21.32 -18.92 -30.38
C LEU A 872 19.83 -18.69 -30.70
N HIS A 873 18.89 -19.13 -29.87
CA HIS A 873 17.47 -18.83 -30.08
C HIS A 873 17.15 -17.36 -29.81
N LEU A 874 17.90 -16.69 -28.93
CA LEU A 874 17.79 -15.24 -28.69
C LEU A 874 18.29 -14.41 -29.88
N VAL A 875 19.06 -15.02 -30.79
CA VAL A 875 19.57 -14.38 -32.02
C VAL A 875 18.57 -14.49 -33.18
N LEU A 876 17.61 -15.42 -33.12
CA LEU A 876 16.65 -15.60 -34.19
C LEU A 876 15.65 -14.44 -34.26
N PRO A 877 15.16 -14.08 -35.46
CA PRO A 877 14.05 -13.14 -35.59
C PRO A 877 12.86 -13.59 -34.73
N PRO A 878 12.13 -12.69 -34.05
CA PRO A 878 10.95 -13.05 -33.25
C PRO A 878 9.94 -13.88 -34.05
N ALA A 879 9.69 -13.53 -35.31
CA ALA A 879 8.82 -14.30 -36.20
C ALA A 879 9.31 -15.74 -36.46
N HIS A 880 10.62 -15.97 -36.52
CA HIS A 880 11.18 -17.31 -36.65
C HIS A 880 11.04 -18.09 -35.34
N LEU A 881 11.39 -17.47 -34.21
CA LEU A 881 11.22 -18.08 -32.89
C LEU A 881 9.76 -18.45 -32.62
N ALA A 882 8.80 -17.61 -33.04
CA ALA A 882 7.38 -17.89 -32.97
C ALA A 882 6.96 -19.13 -33.77
N ARG A 883 7.49 -19.29 -34.99
CA ARG A 883 7.24 -20.48 -35.81
C ARG A 883 7.78 -21.75 -35.13
N LEU A 884 8.99 -21.69 -34.56
CA LEU A 884 9.58 -22.82 -33.84
C LEU A 884 8.75 -23.17 -32.60
N ALA A 885 8.32 -22.18 -31.82
CA ALA A 885 7.47 -22.39 -30.65
C ALA A 885 6.11 -23.01 -31.04
N ALA A 886 5.48 -22.51 -32.10
CA ALA A 886 4.20 -23.04 -32.60
C ALA A 886 4.33 -24.48 -33.13
N GLU A 887 5.43 -24.81 -33.82
CA GLU A 887 5.71 -26.18 -34.27
C GLU A 887 5.96 -27.12 -33.10
N ALA A 888 6.78 -26.69 -32.12
CA ALA A 888 7.06 -27.46 -30.91
C ALA A 888 5.77 -27.75 -30.11
N LEU A 889 4.85 -26.78 -30.03
CA LEU A 889 3.54 -26.97 -29.41
C LEU A 889 2.70 -28.03 -30.15
N ARG A 890 2.61 -27.95 -31.48
CA ARG A 890 1.82 -28.86 -32.31
C ARG A 890 2.35 -30.30 -32.32
N THR A 891 3.66 -30.47 -32.26
CA THR A 891 4.34 -31.77 -32.24
C THR A 891 4.51 -32.36 -30.85
N GLY A 892 4.19 -31.59 -29.79
CA GLY A 892 4.36 -32.01 -28.40
C GLY A 892 5.82 -32.03 -27.94
N ASP A 893 6.71 -31.27 -28.59
CA ASP A 893 8.12 -31.17 -28.21
C ASP A 893 8.27 -30.48 -26.83
N PRO A 894 8.97 -31.11 -25.85
CA PRO A 894 9.27 -30.49 -24.56
C PRO A 894 9.95 -29.12 -24.62
N ALA A 895 10.63 -28.79 -25.72
CA ALA A 895 11.27 -27.50 -25.96
C ALA A 895 10.28 -26.32 -26.02
N ALA A 896 8.99 -26.58 -26.31
CA ALA A 896 7.97 -25.55 -26.53
C ALA A 896 7.91 -24.50 -25.41
N HIS A 897 7.95 -24.93 -24.15
CA HIS A 897 7.82 -24.02 -23.01
C HIS A 897 9.01 -23.05 -22.88
N ARG A 898 10.21 -23.54 -23.17
CA ARG A 898 11.43 -22.72 -23.16
C ARG A 898 11.44 -21.75 -24.33
N LEU A 899 11.02 -22.17 -25.53
CA LEU A 899 10.89 -21.28 -26.70
C LEU A 899 9.88 -20.15 -26.45
N LEU A 900 8.74 -20.45 -25.83
CA LEU A 900 7.75 -19.43 -25.45
C LEU A 900 8.33 -18.41 -24.46
N SER A 901 9.14 -18.86 -23.51
CA SER A 901 9.77 -18.00 -22.49
C SER A 901 10.89 -17.12 -23.06
N LEU A 902 11.51 -17.52 -24.17
CA LEU A 902 12.53 -16.74 -24.86
C LEU A 902 11.95 -15.70 -25.82
N HIS A 903 10.68 -15.84 -26.23
CA HIS A 903 10.07 -14.91 -27.18
C HIS A 903 9.79 -13.55 -26.52
N PRO A 904 10.25 -12.43 -27.09
CA PRO A 904 10.16 -11.10 -26.45
C PRO A 904 8.75 -10.50 -26.34
N GLY A 905 7.73 -11.22 -26.80
CA GLY A 905 6.38 -10.69 -27.05
C GLY A 905 6.32 -9.45 -27.97
N PRO A 906 5.11 -8.93 -28.27
CA PRO A 906 3.86 -9.70 -28.26
C PRO A 906 3.93 -10.88 -29.25
N TRP A 907 3.19 -11.95 -28.99
CA TRP A 907 3.15 -13.11 -29.88
C TRP A 907 2.36 -12.81 -31.15
N PRO A 908 2.84 -13.24 -32.33
CA PRO A 908 2.06 -13.14 -33.56
C PRO A 908 0.90 -14.14 -33.56
N ASP A 909 -0.16 -13.86 -34.32
CA ASP A 909 -1.40 -14.65 -34.35
C ASP A 909 -1.19 -16.16 -34.52
N PRO A 910 -0.31 -16.67 -35.42
CA PRO A 910 -0.11 -18.11 -35.55
C PRO A 910 0.38 -18.79 -34.27
N LEU A 911 1.20 -18.09 -33.47
CA LEU A 911 1.67 -18.59 -32.18
C LEU A 911 0.58 -18.51 -31.11
N ALA A 912 -0.15 -17.38 -31.06
CA ALA A 912 -1.26 -17.22 -30.12
C ALA A 912 -2.34 -18.28 -30.33
N VAL A 913 -2.69 -18.58 -31.58
CA VAL A 913 -3.62 -19.67 -31.95
C VAL A 913 -3.08 -21.02 -31.51
N ALA A 914 -1.83 -21.35 -31.85
CA ALA A 914 -1.22 -22.64 -31.46
C ALA A 914 -1.18 -22.83 -29.93
N VAL A 915 -0.90 -21.76 -29.17
CA VAL A 915 -0.97 -21.78 -27.71
C VAL A 915 -2.38 -22.04 -27.24
N LEU A 916 -3.39 -21.33 -27.77
CA LEU A 916 -4.77 -21.48 -27.35
C LEU A 916 -5.34 -22.88 -27.66
N GLU A 917 -5.03 -23.43 -28.84
CA GLU A 917 -5.35 -24.81 -29.21
C GLU A 917 -4.70 -25.80 -28.25
N THR A 918 -3.43 -25.57 -27.90
CA THR A 918 -2.71 -26.41 -26.92
C THR A 918 -3.32 -26.31 -25.52
N VAL A 919 -3.71 -25.11 -25.08
CA VAL A 919 -4.43 -24.89 -23.81
C VAL A 919 -5.75 -25.67 -23.81
N ALA A 920 -6.53 -25.58 -24.90
CA ALA A 920 -7.81 -26.27 -25.05
C ALA A 920 -7.64 -27.80 -25.07
N ALA A 921 -6.59 -28.31 -25.74
CA ALA A 921 -6.28 -29.73 -25.77
C ALA A 921 -5.85 -30.23 -24.37
N ARG A 922 -4.85 -29.58 -23.76
CA ARG A 922 -4.30 -29.95 -22.45
C ARG A 922 -5.33 -29.88 -21.34
N ALA A 923 -6.22 -28.88 -21.34
CA ALA A 923 -7.31 -28.81 -20.37
C ALA A 923 -8.19 -30.09 -20.40
N ARG A 924 -8.44 -30.65 -21.59
CA ARG A 924 -9.23 -31.86 -21.77
C ARG A 924 -8.43 -33.14 -21.47
N THR A 925 -7.15 -33.19 -21.85
CA THR A 925 -6.36 -34.44 -21.84
C THR A 925 -5.43 -34.63 -20.65
N ASP A 926 -4.87 -33.55 -20.08
CA ASP A 926 -3.76 -33.67 -19.14
C ASP A 926 -4.20 -34.20 -17.79
N ARG A 927 -3.39 -35.11 -17.22
CA ARG A 927 -3.62 -35.63 -15.87
C ARG A 927 -3.19 -34.64 -14.78
N HIS A 928 -2.26 -33.72 -15.08
CA HIS A 928 -1.66 -32.80 -14.13
C HIS A 928 -1.85 -31.34 -14.57
N THR A 929 -2.36 -30.47 -13.68
CA THR A 929 -2.75 -29.09 -13.99
C THR A 929 -1.61 -28.07 -14.01
N TRP A 930 -0.41 -28.43 -13.54
CA TRP A 930 0.69 -27.48 -13.39
C TRP A 930 1.23 -26.98 -14.74
N GLN A 931 1.36 -27.85 -15.74
CA GLN A 931 1.86 -27.50 -17.08
C GLN A 931 0.89 -26.57 -17.82
N LEU A 932 -0.41 -26.83 -17.68
CA LEU A 932 -1.47 -25.95 -18.17
C LEU A 932 -1.40 -24.58 -17.48
N GLY A 933 -1.21 -24.57 -16.16
CA GLY A 933 -1.01 -23.36 -15.38
C GLY A 933 0.19 -22.53 -15.82
N GLU A 934 1.32 -23.18 -16.11
CA GLU A 934 2.53 -22.52 -16.60
C GLU A 934 2.32 -21.91 -17.99
N LEU A 935 1.74 -22.67 -18.92
CA LEU A 935 1.41 -22.18 -20.27
C LEU A 935 0.47 -20.97 -20.22
N CYS A 936 -0.57 -21.02 -19.38
CA CYS A 936 -1.50 -19.91 -19.19
C CYS A 936 -0.80 -18.67 -18.59
N ARG A 937 0.13 -18.84 -17.65
CA ARG A 937 0.89 -17.71 -17.08
C ARG A 937 1.80 -17.04 -18.12
N THR A 938 2.52 -17.83 -18.91
CA THR A 938 3.36 -17.27 -20.00
C THR A 938 2.51 -16.54 -21.04
N ALA A 939 1.35 -17.10 -21.38
CA ALA A 939 0.40 -16.47 -22.30
C ALA A 939 -0.18 -15.15 -21.77
N ALA A 940 -0.38 -15.02 -20.47
CA ALA A 940 -1.05 -13.88 -19.86
C ALA A 940 -0.38 -12.52 -20.18
N LEU A 941 0.94 -12.50 -20.38
CA LEU A 941 1.72 -11.30 -20.70
C LEU A 941 2.05 -11.15 -22.19
N ALA A 942 2.29 -12.25 -22.89
CA ALA A 942 2.81 -12.22 -24.26
C ALA A 942 1.72 -12.37 -25.34
N MET A 943 0.59 -13.01 -25.02
CA MET A 943 -0.53 -13.13 -25.95
C MET A 943 -1.18 -11.74 -26.19
N PRO A 944 -1.56 -11.41 -27.43
CA PRO A 944 -2.25 -10.16 -27.72
C PRO A 944 -3.58 -10.07 -26.93
N PRO A 945 -3.91 -8.88 -26.39
CA PRO A 945 -5.10 -8.69 -25.57
C PRO A 945 -6.41 -8.95 -26.32
N ASP A 946 -6.42 -8.86 -27.65
CA ASP A 946 -7.60 -9.09 -28.50
C ASP A 946 -8.09 -10.57 -28.46
N TYR A 947 -7.26 -11.48 -27.92
CA TYR A 947 -7.66 -12.86 -27.65
C TYR A 947 -8.47 -13.03 -26.35
N ALA A 948 -8.75 -11.95 -25.62
CA ALA A 948 -9.54 -11.96 -24.38
C ALA A 948 -10.89 -12.66 -24.56
N ASP A 949 -11.68 -12.26 -25.56
CA ASP A 949 -13.00 -12.82 -25.83
C ASP A 949 -12.94 -14.31 -26.19
N LEU A 950 -11.99 -14.70 -27.03
CA LEU A 950 -11.84 -16.08 -27.46
C LEU A 950 -11.44 -16.99 -26.29
N THR A 951 -10.54 -16.51 -25.44
CA THR A 951 -10.11 -17.24 -24.23
C THR A 951 -11.24 -17.31 -23.20
N GLY A 952 -12.04 -16.24 -23.06
CA GLY A 952 -13.22 -16.21 -22.21
C GLY A 952 -14.27 -17.24 -22.65
N ARG A 953 -14.55 -17.33 -23.95
CA ARG A 953 -15.45 -18.36 -24.51
C ARG A 953 -14.92 -19.77 -24.27
N LEU A 954 -13.60 -19.99 -24.46
CA LEU A 954 -12.98 -21.28 -24.17
C LEU A 954 -13.11 -21.65 -22.69
N ALA A 955 -12.85 -20.71 -21.77
CA ALA A 955 -13.00 -20.96 -20.34
C ALA A 955 -14.45 -21.34 -19.98
N ALA A 956 -15.45 -20.64 -20.53
CA ALA A 956 -16.87 -20.93 -20.32
C ALA A 956 -17.31 -22.28 -20.91
N GLU A 957 -16.76 -22.69 -22.05
CA GLU A 957 -17.01 -24.01 -22.65
C GLU A 957 -16.42 -25.13 -21.76
N LEU A 958 -15.19 -24.96 -21.29
CA LEU A 958 -14.51 -25.95 -20.46
C LEU A 958 -15.17 -26.08 -19.07
N ASP A 959 -15.68 -24.99 -18.50
CA ASP A 959 -16.38 -24.98 -17.21
C ASP A 959 -17.64 -25.86 -17.19
N GLN A 960 -18.30 -26.02 -18.35
CA GLN A 960 -19.49 -26.86 -18.48
C GLN A 960 -19.18 -28.36 -18.41
N SER A 961 -17.94 -28.76 -18.66
CA SER A 961 -17.58 -30.16 -18.94
C SER A 961 -16.39 -30.71 -18.14
N LEU A 962 -15.61 -29.86 -17.48
CA LEU A 962 -14.37 -30.25 -16.80
C LEU A 962 -14.32 -29.84 -15.33
N ASP A 963 -13.40 -30.46 -14.58
CA ASP A 963 -13.15 -30.11 -13.18
C ASP A 963 -12.61 -28.67 -13.04
N PRO A 964 -13.05 -27.89 -12.03
CA PRO A 964 -12.63 -26.51 -11.83
C PRO A 964 -11.11 -26.29 -11.72
N SER A 965 -10.33 -27.29 -11.29
CA SER A 965 -8.87 -27.18 -11.22
C SER A 965 -8.20 -27.06 -12.60
N ARG A 966 -8.86 -27.58 -13.65
CA ARG A 966 -8.40 -27.50 -15.05
C ARG A 966 -8.90 -26.25 -15.76
N VAL A 967 -10.06 -25.75 -15.35
CA VAL A 967 -10.68 -24.53 -15.90
C VAL A 967 -10.02 -23.28 -15.33
N ARG A 968 -9.66 -23.29 -14.03
CA ARG A 968 -9.09 -22.14 -13.33
C ARG A 968 -7.91 -21.48 -14.06
N PRO A 969 -6.87 -22.20 -14.51
CA PRO A 969 -5.78 -21.59 -15.28
C PRO A 969 -6.24 -20.82 -16.54
N VAL A 970 -7.22 -21.37 -17.26
CA VAL A 970 -7.77 -20.78 -18.49
C VAL A 970 -8.61 -19.55 -18.16
N ALA A 971 -9.43 -19.63 -17.10
CA ALA A 971 -10.19 -18.49 -16.60
C ALA A 971 -9.28 -17.38 -16.07
N ASP A 972 -8.16 -17.70 -15.42
CA ASP A 972 -7.18 -16.74 -14.92
C ASP A 972 -6.47 -16.02 -16.10
N LEU A 973 -6.14 -16.76 -17.16
CA LEU A 973 -5.64 -16.19 -18.42
C LEU A 973 -6.66 -15.24 -19.04
N ALA A 974 -7.92 -15.68 -19.20
CA ALA A 974 -9.00 -14.86 -19.76
C ALA A 974 -9.17 -13.55 -18.97
N ARG A 975 -9.25 -13.61 -17.64
CA ARG A 975 -9.37 -12.42 -16.79
C ARG A 975 -8.19 -11.47 -16.95
N THR A 976 -6.97 -11.99 -17.12
CA THR A 976 -5.80 -11.15 -17.35
C THR A 976 -5.85 -10.48 -18.72
N LEU A 977 -6.19 -11.22 -19.78
CA LEU A 977 -6.29 -10.65 -21.13
C LEU A 977 -7.39 -9.60 -21.22
N THR A 978 -8.57 -9.85 -20.64
CA THR A 978 -9.65 -8.85 -20.54
C THR A 978 -9.17 -7.61 -19.80
N PHE A 979 -8.50 -7.79 -18.65
CA PHE A 979 -7.95 -6.66 -17.90
C PHE A 979 -6.96 -5.85 -18.73
N ARG A 980 -6.06 -6.50 -19.48
CA ARG A 980 -5.08 -5.85 -20.36
C ARG A 980 -5.75 -5.13 -21.53
N HIS A 981 -6.76 -5.74 -22.13
CA HIS A 981 -7.52 -5.16 -23.25
C HIS A 981 -8.23 -3.88 -22.82
N GLU A 982 -9.04 -3.95 -21.76
CA GLU A 982 -9.71 -2.77 -21.17
C GLU A 982 -8.70 -1.69 -20.78
N MET A 983 -7.61 -2.08 -20.10
CA MET A 983 -6.56 -1.18 -19.64
C MET A 983 -5.94 -0.36 -20.78
N LEU A 984 -5.71 -0.98 -21.94
CA LEU A 984 -5.14 -0.31 -23.10
C LEU A 984 -6.20 0.53 -23.84
N GLN A 985 -7.45 0.07 -23.90
CA GLN A 985 -8.56 0.84 -24.47
C GLN A 985 -8.85 2.12 -23.68
N GLU A 986 -8.74 2.08 -22.35
CA GLU A 986 -8.94 3.25 -21.47
C GLU A 986 -7.89 4.36 -21.68
N LEU A 987 -6.78 4.03 -22.35
CA LEU A 987 -5.69 4.93 -22.71
C LEU A 987 -5.76 5.41 -24.18
N GLN A 988 -6.75 4.98 -24.97
CA GLN A 988 -7.05 5.51 -26.29
C GLN A 988 -8.01 6.69 -26.15
#